data_AF-A0A060SK21-F1
#
_entry.id   AF-A0A060SK21-F1
#
_cell.length_a   1.000
_cell.length_b   1.000
_cell.length_c   1.000
_cell.angle_alpha   90.00
_cell.angle_beta   90.00
_cell.angle_gamma   90.00
#
_symmetry.space_group_name_H-M   'P 1'
#
loop_
_entity.id
_entity.type
_entity.pdbx_description
1 polymer ?
#
loop_
_entity_poly.entity_id
_entity_poly.type
_entity_poly.pdbx_seq_one_letter_code
_entity_poly.pdbx_strand_id
1 'polypeptide(L)'
;MPRTAKTQGISPPIRNRSASNAAHSDASSDAEFSRSHPEYGLLDLDEPIKCSFHDGENVWVRLKDSAEWVSGVVAGKGARTAATRDGEGVAYPVRYNKMKRDYFAPQNGELKPDTPEVRELLAADDGWFREVSPEWRGQAMALKVNRILHVERSKYQDVLVFESDTYGNVLVLDGVVQCTEGDEFSYQEMIAHLPLTSHPNPKKVLVVGGGDGGVIREVLKHHTVEEVVLCDIDEAVLRVAKQYLPHMSLLLSDPRVTVHIGDGYEFLGNHASIYDVIITDCSDPVGPAESLFQKAYFERMRRALKAGGNLVIQAESVWLQAEAIRELRDLMASVFPTVQYGYTTVPTYPSGQIGLMLASTTSGRSLHKPLRPVPDTRYYNADLHEAAFVLPEFCRALLDEGQDICPKLGPDAASVPPSARKRVLLLGSGAVARPCAEHILRNPANALTVACRTLSSAQALVRGLHNASALSLDAGSEEPEKRAALEEAIAQHDLVISLVPYAYHVNVIKAAIKGKTNVVTTSYISPAMRALEDDVKRAGIVVMNEMGLDPGVDHLYAIKTIEEVHAKGGKVKEFTSFCGGLPAPECSGNPLGYKFSWSPRGNLLVLLNSATYLSGGKQVDVAGKDLMSAARPYFINPALALVAFPNRNSVPFREFYGIPEAETIVRGSLRYRGFPEFVKALVTLGLLDMERKPWLREGLTWAEITQHVVGASDASERSLVARVKELCQLSDEEESRRIISGLKWIGIFSRDKADVRSGNLLDALCARLEPLMRFEEGERDLVLLQHTFVVEWANGTQDTITSTLEAYGEPYGHSAMARYVGVPCGIAAQMVLDGFFEHSGIYAPHTKVICDPIREALEAQGMGLVEKVL
;
A
#
# COMPACT_ATOMS: atom_id res chain seq x y z
N MET A 1 -49.40 -24.17 -15.22
CA MET A 1 -50.77 -23.71 -14.92
C MET A 1 -50.68 -22.48 -14.02
N PRO A 2 -51.17 -21.29 -14.44
CA PRO A 2 -51.05 -20.06 -13.67
C PRO A 2 -52.37 -19.69 -12.97
N ARG A 3 -52.28 -19.01 -11.82
CA ARG A 3 -53.39 -18.20 -11.27
C ARG A 3 -52.87 -16.86 -10.78
N THR A 4 -53.42 -15.84 -11.41
CA THR A 4 -53.42 -14.41 -11.11
C THR A 4 -54.34 -14.10 -9.93
N ALA A 5 -54.06 -13.04 -9.14
CA ALA A 5 -54.93 -11.85 -9.02
C ALA A 5 -54.63 -10.94 -7.79
N LYS A 6 -54.47 -9.64 -8.11
CA LYS A 6 -55.08 -8.43 -7.52
C LYS A 6 -54.59 -7.81 -6.20
N THR A 7 -54.04 -6.61 -6.42
CA THR A 7 -54.01 -5.36 -5.62
C THR A 7 -55.22 -5.03 -4.74
N GLN A 8 -54.97 -4.36 -3.61
CA GLN A 8 -55.71 -3.18 -3.13
C GLN A 8 -54.89 -2.43 -2.06
N GLY A 9 -54.79 -1.10 -2.19
CA GLY A 9 -54.19 -0.20 -1.21
C GLY A 9 -55.24 0.67 -0.51
N ILE A 10 -54.91 1.21 0.67
CA ILE A 10 -55.69 2.22 1.39
C ILE A 10 -54.75 3.10 2.24
N SER A 11 -54.70 4.40 1.94
CA SER A 11 -54.39 5.50 2.89
C SER A 11 -55.72 6.14 3.33
N PRO A 12 -55.87 6.78 4.51
CA PRO A 12 -55.79 8.27 4.62
C PRO A 12 -55.53 8.77 6.09
N PRO A 13 -55.84 10.02 6.53
CA PRO A 13 -55.57 11.37 6.00
C PRO A 13 -54.96 12.38 7.02
N ILE A 14 -54.48 13.51 6.49
CA ILE A 14 -54.12 14.77 7.18
C ILE A 14 -55.38 15.66 7.35
N ARG A 15 -55.49 16.44 8.44
CA ARG A 15 -56.34 17.65 8.49
C ARG A 15 -55.79 18.80 9.36
N ASN A 16 -55.81 19.98 8.74
CA ASN A 16 -55.52 21.35 9.20
C ASN A 16 -56.62 22.00 10.07
N ARG A 17 -56.25 23.05 10.84
CA ARG A 17 -56.88 24.39 11.04
C ARG A 17 -56.19 25.08 12.24
N SER A 18 -55.64 26.31 12.26
CA SER A 18 -55.89 27.67 11.72
C SER A 18 -56.37 28.68 12.79
N ALA A 19 -55.48 29.66 13.08
CA ALA A 19 -55.66 31.11 13.29
C ALA A 19 -56.37 31.74 14.53
N SER A 20 -55.67 32.66 15.23
CA SER A 20 -55.89 34.15 15.30
C SER A 20 -55.26 34.80 16.57
N ASN A 21 -54.30 35.75 16.42
CA ASN A 21 -54.31 37.22 16.68
C ASN A 21 -54.55 37.68 18.16
N ALA A 22 -53.87 38.67 18.80
CA ALA A 22 -52.94 39.75 18.41
C ALA A 22 -52.26 40.46 19.64
N ALA A 23 -51.09 41.11 19.40
CA ALA A 23 -50.48 42.38 19.94
C ALA A 23 -50.12 42.53 21.46
N HIS A 24 -49.02 43.15 21.96
CA HIS A 24 -48.06 44.20 21.51
C HIS A 24 -46.71 44.18 22.33
N SER A 25 -45.59 44.64 21.70
CA SER A 25 -44.32 45.32 22.20
C SER A 25 -43.54 44.76 23.42
N ASP A 26 -42.20 44.72 23.53
CA ASP A 26 -41.06 45.37 22.86
C ASP A 26 -39.74 44.58 23.11
N ALA A 27 -38.82 44.66 22.15
CA ALA A 27 -37.36 44.46 22.13
C ALA A 27 -36.61 43.63 23.23
N SER A 28 -36.10 42.45 22.85
CA SER A 28 -34.66 42.08 22.92
C SER A 28 -34.48 40.62 22.41
N SER A 29 -33.42 40.37 21.65
CA SER A 29 -33.13 39.07 21.02
C SER A 29 -32.81 37.98 22.05
N ASP A 30 -33.72 37.01 22.19
CA ASP A 30 -33.52 35.74 22.92
C ASP A 30 -33.91 34.57 22.02
N ALA A 31 -33.08 33.52 21.99
CA ALA A 31 -33.45 32.21 21.45
C ALA A 31 -33.97 31.33 22.60
N GLU A 32 -35.24 30.92 22.52
CA GLU A 32 -35.89 29.98 23.45
C GLU A 32 -35.74 28.51 22.97
N PHE A 33 -35.44 27.61 23.90
CA PHE A 33 -35.58 26.16 23.77
C PHE A 33 -36.94 25.72 24.32
N SER A 34 -37.67 24.87 23.59
CA SER A 34 -38.89 24.19 24.04
C SER A 34 -38.65 22.68 24.18
N ARG A 35 -39.11 22.08 25.29
CA ARG A 35 -39.10 20.63 25.58
C ARG A 35 -40.51 20.05 25.46
N SER A 36 -40.66 18.95 24.72
CA SER A 36 -41.65 17.85 24.95
C SER A 36 -41.30 16.65 24.05
N HIS A 37 -40.62 15.61 24.57
CA HIS A 37 -41.08 14.25 24.96
C HIS A 37 -41.69 13.40 23.82
N PRO A 38 -41.40 12.07 23.68
CA PRO A 38 -41.18 11.09 24.76
C PRO A 38 -40.03 10.04 24.61
N GLU A 39 -39.54 9.59 25.78
CA GLU A 39 -39.05 8.23 26.18
C GLU A 39 -37.94 7.50 25.38
N TYR A 40 -36.74 7.36 25.97
CA TYR A 40 -36.15 6.09 26.47
C TYR A 40 -35.04 6.42 27.50
N GLY A 41 -34.93 5.60 28.55
CA GLY A 41 -34.39 5.95 29.87
C GLY A 41 -32.87 6.21 29.96
N LEU A 42 -32.54 7.36 30.54
CA LEU A 42 -31.22 7.72 31.06
C LEU A 42 -31.09 7.26 32.52
N LEU A 43 -29.87 6.88 32.91
CA LEU A 43 -29.45 6.79 34.30
C LEU A 43 -29.75 8.12 35.02
N ASP A 44 -30.65 8.09 36.00
CA ASP A 44 -30.82 9.18 36.96
C ASP A 44 -29.53 9.33 37.77
N LEU A 45 -28.73 10.34 37.42
CA LEU A 45 -27.81 10.93 38.37
C LEU A 45 -28.50 12.19 38.91
N ASP A 46 -29.21 12.04 40.02
CA ASP A 46 -29.92 13.12 40.74
C ASP A 46 -28.97 14.19 41.34
N GLU A 47 -27.66 14.07 41.12
CA GLU A 47 -26.68 15.07 41.55
C GLU A 47 -25.76 15.48 40.39
N PRO A 48 -25.44 16.78 40.24
CA PRO A 48 -24.37 17.23 39.36
C PRO A 48 -23.07 16.52 39.76
N ILE A 49 -22.40 15.87 38.80
CA ILE A 49 -21.05 15.36 39.03
C ILE A 49 -20.14 16.56 39.32
N LYS A 50 -19.75 16.72 40.59
CA LYS A 50 -18.77 17.74 40.99
C LYS A 50 -17.40 17.35 40.44
N CYS A 51 -16.98 18.00 39.36
CA CYS A 51 -15.61 17.92 38.88
C CYS A 51 -14.72 18.84 39.73
N SER A 52 -13.79 18.24 40.47
CA SER A 52 -12.73 18.96 41.18
C SER A 52 -11.47 18.97 40.34
N PHE A 53 -10.97 20.15 39.99
CA PHE A 53 -9.68 20.29 39.32
C PHE A 53 -8.56 20.56 40.33
N HIS A 54 -7.38 20.02 40.08
CA HIS A 54 -6.18 20.24 40.88
C HIS A 54 -5.30 21.36 40.32
N ASP A 55 -4.60 22.08 41.19
CA ASP A 55 -3.61 23.09 40.79
C ASP A 55 -2.54 22.44 39.90
N GLY A 56 -2.35 22.95 38.70
CA GLY A 56 -1.46 22.37 37.69
C GLY A 56 -2.14 21.51 36.61
N GLU A 57 -3.43 21.18 36.72
CA GLU A 57 -4.13 20.45 35.65
C GLU A 57 -4.33 21.32 34.40
N ASN A 58 -4.13 20.70 33.24
CA ASN A 58 -4.42 21.32 31.95
C ASN A 58 -5.92 21.25 31.68
N VAL A 59 -6.51 22.41 31.39
CA VAL A 59 -7.92 22.54 31.07
C VAL A 59 -8.09 23.41 29.84
N TRP A 60 -9.15 23.16 29.08
CA TRP A 60 -9.57 24.02 27.98
C TRP A 60 -10.69 24.92 28.49
N VAL A 61 -10.54 26.23 28.32
CA VAL A 61 -11.59 27.19 28.66
C VAL A 61 -12.06 27.89 27.40
N ARG A 62 -13.34 28.23 27.41
CA ARG A 62 -13.94 29.06 26.37
C ARG A 62 -13.94 30.51 26.87
N LEU A 63 -13.38 31.42 26.09
CA LEU A 63 -13.36 32.83 26.47
C LEU A 63 -14.80 33.37 26.48
N LYS A 64 -15.17 34.09 27.53
CA LYS A 64 -16.47 34.77 27.57
C LYS A 64 -16.53 35.72 26.37
N ASP A 65 -17.55 35.55 25.54
CA ASP A 65 -17.79 36.30 24.30
C ASP A 65 -16.91 35.92 23.09
N SER A 66 -16.28 34.72 23.10
CA SER A 66 -15.66 34.10 21.91
C SER A 66 -16.15 32.67 21.69
N ALA A 67 -16.20 32.24 20.42
CA ALA A 67 -16.41 30.86 20.04
C ALA A 67 -15.13 30.00 20.14
N GLU A 68 -13.99 30.62 20.44
CA GLU A 68 -12.68 29.96 20.50
C GLU A 68 -12.39 29.33 21.88
N TRP A 69 -11.81 28.14 21.84
CA TRP A 69 -11.30 27.41 22.99
C TRP A 69 -9.81 27.61 23.15
N VAL A 70 -9.35 27.81 24.38
CA VAL A 70 -7.93 28.04 24.70
C VAL A 70 -7.46 27.17 25.87
N SER A 71 -6.27 26.57 25.73
CA SER A 71 -5.66 25.69 26.75
C SER A 71 -4.94 26.48 27.85
N GLY A 72 -5.22 26.19 29.11
CA GLY A 72 -4.56 26.83 30.24
C GLY A 72 -4.38 25.90 31.43
N VAL A 73 -3.63 26.37 32.43
CA VAL A 73 -3.30 25.59 33.62
C VAL A 73 -4.07 26.13 34.82
N VAL A 74 -4.77 25.24 35.54
CA VAL A 74 -5.48 25.60 36.77
C VAL A 74 -4.48 26.17 37.78
N ALA A 75 -4.78 27.35 38.32
CA ALA A 75 -3.90 28.13 39.16
C ALA A 75 -4.56 28.50 40.49
N GLY A 76 -4.27 27.72 41.53
CA GLY A 76 -4.69 27.93 42.91
C GLY A 76 -5.90 27.10 43.34
N LYS A 77 -5.97 26.79 44.64
CA LYS A 77 -6.99 25.91 45.26
C LYS A 77 -8.34 26.60 45.59
N GLY A 78 -8.70 27.68 44.89
CA GLY A 78 -9.85 28.51 45.27
C GLY A 78 -11.04 28.39 44.31
N ALA A 79 -11.94 27.44 44.57
CA ALA A 79 -13.27 27.42 43.99
C ALA A 79 -14.03 28.71 44.38
N ARG A 80 -14.35 29.58 43.42
CA ARG A 80 -15.38 30.61 43.64
C ARG A 80 -16.61 30.21 42.85
N THR A 81 -17.74 30.05 43.52
CA THR A 81 -19.02 29.82 42.87
C THR A 81 -19.50 31.14 42.27
N ALA A 82 -19.75 31.14 40.96
CA ALA A 82 -20.42 32.24 40.28
C ALA A 82 -21.61 31.65 39.51
N ALA A 83 -22.78 32.29 39.63
CA ALA A 83 -24.02 31.78 39.08
C ALA A 83 -24.00 31.78 37.54
N THR A 84 -24.21 30.61 36.95
CA THR A 84 -24.67 30.46 35.56
C THR A 84 -26.20 30.41 35.52
N ARG A 85 -26.79 30.38 34.32
CA ARG A 85 -28.25 30.42 34.10
C ARG A 85 -29.01 29.28 34.80
N ASP A 86 -28.30 28.21 35.17
CA ASP A 86 -28.83 26.98 35.78
C ASP A 86 -28.27 26.70 37.20
N GLY A 87 -27.70 27.72 37.86
CA GLY A 87 -27.62 27.76 39.32
C GLY A 87 -26.37 27.23 40.03
N GLU A 88 -25.52 26.38 39.44
CA GLU A 88 -24.25 25.97 40.09
C GLU A 88 -23.10 25.75 39.11
N GLY A 89 -22.00 26.51 39.28
CA GLY A 89 -20.74 26.30 38.57
C GLY A 89 -19.55 26.74 39.43
N VAL A 90 -18.46 25.98 39.39
CA VAL A 90 -17.21 26.30 40.09
C VAL A 90 -16.26 27.01 39.13
N ALA A 91 -15.92 28.27 39.42
CA ALA A 91 -14.87 28.97 38.69
C ALA A 91 -13.51 28.67 39.31
N TYR A 92 -12.55 28.27 38.48
CA TYR A 92 -11.13 28.14 38.83
C TYR A 92 -10.33 29.21 38.10
N PRO A 93 -9.33 29.84 38.75
CA PRO A 93 -8.42 30.72 38.03
C PRO A 93 -7.57 29.85 37.12
N VAL A 94 -7.58 30.13 35.81
CA VAL A 94 -6.73 29.42 34.85
C VAL A 94 -5.70 30.40 34.31
N ARG A 95 -4.41 30.04 34.39
CA ARG A 95 -3.32 30.88 33.88
C ARG A 95 -3.06 30.57 32.41
N TYR A 96 -3.03 31.65 31.63
CA TYR A 96 -2.62 31.69 30.23
C TYR A 96 -1.38 32.57 30.09
N ASN A 97 -0.55 32.32 29.07
CA ASN A 97 0.72 33.02 28.88
C ASN A 97 0.63 34.53 28.56
N LYS A 98 -0.57 35.15 28.53
CA LYS A 98 -0.76 36.60 28.49
C LYS A 98 -2.05 37.02 29.24
N MET A 99 -1.87 37.81 30.31
CA MET A 99 -2.88 38.46 31.19
C MET A 99 -3.86 37.55 31.97
N LYS A 100 -3.97 37.80 33.29
CA LYS A 100 -4.91 37.14 34.23
C LYS A 100 -6.36 37.59 33.98
N ARG A 101 -7.25 36.68 33.61
CA ARG A 101 -8.72 36.82 33.68
C ARG A 101 -9.32 35.49 34.12
N ASP A 102 -10.44 35.53 34.86
CA ASP A 102 -11.18 34.36 35.34
C ASP A 102 -12.09 33.82 34.22
N TYR A 103 -12.13 32.49 34.01
CA TYR A 103 -12.91 31.84 32.93
C TYR A 103 -13.68 30.60 33.42
N PHE A 104 -14.72 30.21 32.67
CA PHE A 104 -15.58 29.06 32.97
C PHE A 104 -15.14 27.80 32.19
N ALA A 105 -15.09 26.64 32.83
CA ALA A 105 -14.95 25.34 32.18
C ALA A 105 -16.36 24.79 31.86
N PRO A 106 -16.69 24.45 30.60
CA PRO A 106 -18.03 23.96 30.27
C PRO A 106 -18.30 22.54 30.77
N GLN A 107 -19.52 22.34 31.25
CA GLN A 107 -20.15 21.03 31.41
C GLN A 107 -20.46 20.45 30.02
N ASN A 108 -20.10 19.18 29.83
CA ASN A 108 -20.52 18.30 28.75
C ASN A 108 -20.01 18.61 27.33
N GLY A 109 -18.99 17.85 26.92
CA GLY A 109 -18.78 17.32 25.57
C GLY A 109 -19.14 18.17 24.34
N GLU A 110 -18.14 18.85 23.78
CA GLU A 110 -18.05 19.10 22.34
C GLU A 110 -16.69 18.59 21.85
N LEU A 111 -16.68 18.01 20.64
CA LEU A 111 -15.52 17.41 19.96
C LEU A 111 -14.25 18.25 20.12
N LYS A 112 -13.13 17.58 20.46
CA LYS A 112 -11.92 17.49 19.61
C LYS A 112 -10.82 16.65 20.30
N PRO A 113 -10.07 15.87 19.50
CA PRO A 113 -8.93 16.49 18.86
C PRO A 113 -9.23 16.82 17.40
N ASP A 114 -9.09 18.09 17.04
CA ASP A 114 -8.83 18.53 15.67
C ASP A 114 -7.33 18.52 15.54
N THR A 115 -6.79 17.31 15.58
CA THR A 115 -5.40 17.07 15.29
C THR A 115 -5.34 16.51 13.87
N PRO A 116 -4.23 16.76 13.15
CA PRO A 116 -4.04 16.20 11.81
C PRO A 116 -4.34 14.71 11.73
N GLU A 117 -4.01 13.95 12.78
CA GLU A 117 -4.20 12.50 12.88
C GLU A 117 -5.70 12.11 12.91
N VAL A 118 -6.55 12.90 13.59
CA VAL A 118 -8.01 12.65 13.61
C VAL A 118 -8.65 13.03 12.28
N ARG A 119 -8.15 14.06 11.59
CA ARG A 119 -8.60 14.41 10.24
C ARG A 119 -8.18 13.38 9.20
N GLU A 120 -7.03 12.76 9.38
CA GLU A 120 -6.55 11.68 8.52
C GLU A 120 -7.43 10.42 8.67
N LEU A 121 -7.86 10.10 9.89
CA LEU A 121 -8.79 8.99 10.16
C LEU A 121 -10.24 9.26 9.70
N LEU A 122 -10.70 10.52 9.75
CA LEU A 122 -11.99 10.94 9.22
C LEU A 122 -11.81 11.40 7.77
N ALA A 123 -11.71 10.43 6.86
CA ALA A 123 -11.30 10.57 5.45
C ALA A 123 -11.97 11.71 4.61
N ALA A 124 -13.01 12.36 5.12
CA ALA A 124 -13.52 13.63 4.63
C ALA A 124 -14.09 14.44 5.81
N ASP A 125 -13.98 15.78 5.79
CA ASP A 125 -14.64 16.71 6.73
C ASP A 125 -16.20 16.65 6.62
N ASP A 126 -16.78 15.51 6.26
CA ASP A 126 -18.21 15.25 6.05
C ASP A 126 -18.89 14.49 7.20
N GLY A 127 -18.13 14.12 8.24
CA GLY A 127 -18.64 13.47 9.45
C GLY A 127 -18.82 11.95 9.34
N TRP A 128 -18.18 11.30 8.37
CA TRP A 128 -18.20 9.85 8.22
C TRP A 128 -16.84 9.23 8.45
N PHE A 129 -16.80 8.18 9.26
CA PHE A 129 -15.68 7.24 9.30
C PHE A 129 -15.80 6.28 8.12
N ARG A 130 -14.68 6.00 7.45
CA ARG A 130 -14.62 5.10 6.29
C ARG A 130 -13.48 4.12 6.46
N GLU A 131 -13.83 2.86 6.60
CA GLU A 131 -12.91 1.75 6.54
C GLU A 131 -12.74 1.33 5.08
N VAL A 132 -11.52 1.49 4.57
CA VAL A 132 -11.16 1.18 3.20
C VAL A 132 -9.96 0.26 3.22
N SER A 133 -10.11 -0.92 2.62
CA SER A 133 -9.02 -1.89 2.48
C SER A 133 -8.67 -2.09 1.00
N PRO A 134 -7.38 -2.16 0.65
CA PRO A 134 -6.94 -2.58 -0.69
C PRO A 134 -7.46 -3.97 -1.11
N GLU A 135 -7.84 -4.80 -0.13
CA GLU A 135 -8.43 -6.12 -0.36
C GLU A 135 -9.91 -6.03 -0.77
N TRP A 136 -10.61 -4.94 -0.44
CA TRP A 136 -12.03 -4.75 -0.74
C TRP A 136 -12.21 -3.79 -1.93
N ARG A 137 -11.57 -4.10 -3.05
CA ARG A 137 -11.53 -3.21 -4.23
C ARG A 137 -12.93 -2.75 -4.64
N GLY A 138 -13.14 -1.44 -4.65
CA GLY A 138 -14.40 -0.81 -5.02
C GLY A 138 -15.48 -0.81 -3.93
N GLN A 139 -15.13 -1.19 -2.69
CA GLN A 139 -16.02 -1.25 -1.54
C GLN A 139 -15.38 -0.53 -0.33
N ALA A 140 -16.22 0.01 0.55
CA ALA A 140 -15.83 0.61 1.82
C ALA A 140 -16.97 0.42 2.82
N MET A 141 -16.63 0.25 4.11
CA MET A 141 -17.61 0.34 5.19
C MET A 141 -17.60 1.76 5.73
N ALA A 142 -18.77 2.36 5.92
CA ALA A 142 -18.87 3.74 6.38
C ALA A 142 -19.90 3.89 7.50
N LEU A 143 -19.49 4.51 8.59
CA LEU A 143 -20.34 4.81 9.75
C LEU A 143 -20.34 6.31 10.02
N LYS A 144 -21.53 6.88 10.20
CA LYS A 144 -21.66 8.29 10.54
C LYS A 144 -21.24 8.50 11.99
N VAL A 145 -20.34 9.46 12.20
CA VAL A 145 -19.75 9.77 13.49
C VAL A 145 -20.54 10.89 14.15
N ASN A 146 -21.04 10.62 15.36
CA ASN A 146 -21.63 11.66 16.21
C ASN A 146 -20.53 12.37 17.00
N ARG A 147 -19.65 11.60 17.63
CA ARG A 147 -18.60 12.14 18.50
C ARG A 147 -17.40 11.21 18.62
N ILE A 148 -16.20 11.77 18.57
CA ILE A 148 -14.98 11.05 18.94
C ILE A 148 -14.87 10.97 20.47
N LEU A 149 -14.71 9.75 20.99
CA LEU A 149 -14.63 9.47 22.42
C LEU A 149 -13.17 9.29 22.88
N HIS A 150 -12.34 8.64 22.08
CA HIS A 150 -10.94 8.36 22.41
C HIS A 150 -10.07 8.30 21.17
N VAL A 151 -8.84 8.82 21.27
CA VAL A 151 -7.80 8.68 20.24
C VAL A 151 -6.47 8.50 20.95
N GLU A 152 -5.77 7.43 20.64
CA GLU A 152 -4.49 7.11 21.24
C GLU A 152 -3.65 6.29 20.27
N ARG A 153 -2.34 6.55 20.24
CA ARG A 153 -1.38 5.65 19.59
C ARG A 153 -0.69 4.83 20.67
N SER A 154 -0.95 3.53 20.68
CA SER A 154 -0.33 2.59 21.61
C SER A 154 1.09 2.23 21.14
N LYS A 155 1.74 1.31 21.86
CA LYS A 155 3.02 0.73 21.42
C LYS A 155 2.87 -0.09 20.13
N TYR A 156 1.67 -0.59 19.84
CA TYR A 156 1.43 -1.56 18.78
C TYR A 156 0.60 -1.01 17.63
N GLN A 157 -0.37 -0.13 17.89
CA GLN A 157 -1.37 0.29 16.92
C GLN A 157 -2.03 1.63 17.28
N ASP A 158 -2.74 2.21 16.33
CA ASP A 158 -3.64 3.35 16.56
C ASP A 158 -4.98 2.84 17.12
N VAL A 159 -5.49 3.51 18.15
CA VAL A 159 -6.72 3.17 18.87
C VAL A 159 -7.68 4.35 18.79
N LEU A 160 -8.84 4.12 18.18
CA LEU A 160 -9.92 5.09 18.05
C LEU A 160 -11.20 4.51 18.64
N VAL A 161 -11.89 5.32 19.43
CA VAL A 161 -13.28 5.05 19.82
C VAL A 161 -14.14 6.24 19.45
N PHE A 162 -15.25 5.97 18.77
CA PHE A 162 -16.24 7.00 18.46
C PHE A 162 -17.66 6.50 18.72
N GLU A 163 -18.54 7.43 19.05
CA GLU A 163 -19.98 7.23 19.08
C GLU A 163 -20.52 7.39 17.66
N SER A 164 -21.16 6.34 17.14
CA SER A 164 -21.80 6.34 15.84
C SER A 164 -23.28 6.77 15.94
N ASP A 165 -23.88 7.13 14.80
CA ASP A 165 -25.30 7.52 14.72
C ASP A 165 -26.27 6.36 15.03
N THR A 166 -25.87 5.10 14.80
CA THR A 166 -26.79 3.95 14.85
C THR A 166 -26.24 2.67 15.48
N TYR A 167 -24.94 2.55 15.69
CA TYR A 167 -24.27 1.32 16.19
C TYR A 167 -23.66 1.48 17.59
N GLY A 168 -23.96 2.57 18.29
CA GLY A 168 -23.37 2.89 19.60
C GLY A 168 -21.89 3.23 19.49
N ASN A 169 -21.12 2.87 20.50
CA ASN A 169 -19.67 3.05 20.48
C ASN A 169 -18.99 2.03 19.55
N VAL A 170 -18.02 2.52 18.79
CA VAL A 170 -17.26 1.74 17.80
C VAL A 170 -15.79 1.77 18.20
N LEU A 171 -15.17 0.60 18.35
CA LEU A 171 -13.73 0.46 18.51
C LEU A 171 -13.09 0.23 17.15
N VAL A 172 -12.10 1.05 16.83
CA VAL A 172 -11.32 0.99 15.60
C VAL A 172 -9.84 0.86 15.97
N LEU A 173 -9.15 -0.10 15.34
CA LEU A 173 -7.71 -0.29 15.47
C LEU A 173 -7.08 -0.18 14.08
N ASP A 174 -6.05 0.65 13.94
CA ASP A 174 -5.37 0.92 12.65
C ASP A 174 -6.32 1.24 11.48
N GLY A 175 -7.43 1.92 11.78
CA GLY A 175 -8.46 2.26 10.78
C GLY A 175 -9.44 1.15 10.42
N VAL A 176 -9.39 0.00 11.11
CA VAL A 176 -10.24 -1.18 10.90
C VAL A 176 -11.25 -1.33 12.05
N VAL A 177 -12.53 -1.55 11.75
CA VAL A 177 -13.57 -1.74 12.77
C VAL A 177 -13.36 -3.07 13.47
N GLN A 178 -13.16 -3.04 14.79
CA GLN A 178 -12.99 -4.25 15.59
C GLN A 178 -14.30 -4.70 16.25
N CYS A 179 -15.13 -3.76 16.68
CA CYS A 179 -16.47 -4.07 17.18
C CYS A 179 -17.35 -2.83 17.25
N THR A 180 -18.67 -3.07 17.26
CA THR A 180 -19.67 -2.05 17.61
C THR A 180 -20.59 -2.61 18.69
N GLU A 181 -21.10 -1.75 19.58
CA GLU A 181 -22.09 -2.19 20.58
C GLU A 181 -23.38 -2.69 19.92
N GLY A 182 -23.67 -2.25 18.70
CA GLY A 182 -24.88 -2.58 17.95
C GLY A 182 -24.94 -4.02 17.45
N ASP A 183 -23.80 -4.65 17.15
CA ASP A 183 -23.76 -5.97 16.49
C ASP A 183 -22.66 -6.94 16.95
N GLU A 184 -21.80 -6.56 17.91
CA GLU A 184 -20.70 -7.41 18.43
C GLU A 184 -21.14 -8.82 18.86
N PHE A 185 -22.34 -8.94 19.42
CA PHE A 185 -22.86 -10.19 19.97
C PHE A 185 -22.90 -11.31 18.92
N SER A 186 -23.08 -10.98 17.63
CA SER A 186 -23.12 -11.95 16.54
C SER A 186 -21.78 -12.67 16.33
N TYR A 187 -20.67 -11.94 16.48
CA TYR A 187 -19.33 -12.47 16.39
C TYR A 187 -18.93 -13.15 17.70
N GLN A 188 -19.05 -12.43 18.81
CA GLN A 188 -18.58 -12.85 20.13
C GLN A 188 -19.24 -14.17 20.59
N GLU A 189 -20.56 -14.32 20.37
CA GLU A 189 -21.27 -15.55 20.72
C GLU A 189 -20.82 -16.72 19.83
N MET A 190 -20.61 -16.50 18.53
CA MET A 190 -20.26 -17.59 17.61
C MET A 190 -18.82 -18.06 17.83
N ILE A 191 -17.85 -17.14 17.92
CA ILE A 191 -16.45 -17.51 18.15
C ILE A 191 -16.28 -18.20 19.51
N ALA A 192 -17.01 -17.80 20.55
CA ALA A 192 -16.95 -18.47 21.85
C ALA A 192 -17.68 -19.82 21.85
N HIS A 193 -18.94 -19.88 21.39
CA HIS A 193 -19.79 -21.03 21.64
C HIS A 193 -19.55 -22.21 20.69
N LEU A 194 -19.10 -21.99 19.45
CA LEU A 194 -18.81 -23.08 18.52
C LEU A 194 -17.76 -24.07 19.10
N PRO A 195 -16.55 -23.65 19.53
CA PRO A 195 -15.57 -24.58 20.09
C PRO A 195 -15.95 -25.08 21.48
N LEU A 196 -16.63 -24.26 22.30
CA LEU A 196 -17.00 -24.64 23.67
C LEU A 196 -18.10 -25.70 23.68
N THR A 197 -19.19 -25.51 22.94
CA THR A 197 -20.34 -26.43 22.96
C THR A 197 -20.06 -27.75 22.26
N SER A 198 -19.16 -27.78 21.27
CA SER A 198 -18.69 -29.00 20.62
C SER A 198 -17.63 -29.76 21.46
N HIS A 199 -17.05 -29.12 22.48
CA HIS A 199 -16.20 -29.78 23.47
C HIS A 199 -17.05 -30.48 24.55
N PRO A 200 -16.79 -31.74 24.94
CA PRO A 200 -17.63 -32.46 25.91
C PRO A 200 -17.76 -31.81 27.29
N ASN A 201 -16.68 -31.22 27.80
CA ASN A 201 -16.64 -30.63 29.14
C ASN A 201 -15.48 -29.63 29.30
N PRO A 202 -15.56 -28.41 28.74
CA PRO A 202 -14.46 -27.45 28.81
C PRO A 202 -14.39 -26.79 30.20
N LYS A 203 -13.19 -26.81 30.80
CA LYS A 203 -12.92 -26.26 32.14
C LYS A 203 -11.90 -25.13 32.12
N LYS A 204 -10.82 -25.28 31.35
CA LYS A 204 -9.75 -24.29 31.19
C LYS A 204 -9.77 -23.75 29.76
N VAL A 205 -9.94 -22.44 29.62
CA VAL A 205 -10.03 -21.77 28.32
C VAL A 205 -8.91 -20.72 28.22
N LEU A 206 -8.27 -20.65 27.05
CA LEU A 206 -7.37 -19.55 26.70
C LEU A 206 -8.02 -18.71 25.60
N VAL A 207 -8.04 -17.40 25.77
CA VAL A 207 -8.38 -16.43 24.73
C VAL A 207 -7.10 -15.65 24.42
N VAL A 208 -6.66 -15.69 23.16
CA VAL A 208 -5.52 -14.91 22.66
C VAL A 208 -6.08 -13.76 21.82
N GLY A 209 -5.74 -12.52 22.17
CA GLY A 209 -6.48 -11.34 21.73
C GLY A 209 -7.79 -11.18 22.51
N GLY A 210 -8.81 -10.53 21.95
CA GLY A 210 -10.10 -10.30 22.61
C GLY A 210 -10.05 -9.32 23.78
N GLY A 211 -9.16 -8.33 23.72
CA GLY A 211 -8.97 -7.30 24.76
C GLY A 211 -10.21 -6.45 25.05
N ASP A 212 -11.21 -6.43 24.16
CA ASP A 212 -12.51 -5.79 24.37
C ASP A 212 -13.37 -6.50 25.44
N GLY A 213 -13.10 -7.80 25.69
CA GLY A 213 -13.75 -8.61 26.72
C GLY A 213 -15.04 -9.31 26.28
N GLY A 214 -15.53 -9.11 25.06
CA GLY A 214 -16.72 -9.77 24.52
C GLY A 214 -16.63 -11.29 24.56
N VAL A 215 -15.52 -11.88 24.10
CA VAL A 215 -15.32 -13.34 24.13
C VAL A 215 -15.37 -13.86 25.56
N ILE A 216 -14.73 -13.15 26.50
CA ILE A 216 -14.67 -13.54 27.91
C ILE A 216 -16.08 -13.58 28.50
N ARG A 217 -16.91 -12.57 28.20
CA ARG A 217 -18.32 -12.54 28.62
C ARG A 217 -19.08 -13.79 28.18
N GLU A 218 -18.86 -14.23 26.95
CA GLU A 218 -19.53 -15.41 26.39
C GLU A 218 -18.97 -16.73 26.94
N VAL A 219 -17.66 -16.84 27.13
CA VAL A 219 -17.01 -18.02 27.72
C VAL A 219 -17.57 -18.28 29.12
N LEU A 220 -17.80 -17.24 29.93
CA LEU A 220 -18.25 -17.35 31.32
C LEU A 220 -19.71 -17.80 31.47
N LYS A 221 -20.51 -17.82 30.39
CA LYS A 221 -21.87 -18.42 30.37
C LYS A 221 -21.83 -19.95 30.53
N HIS A 222 -20.69 -20.58 30.28
CA HIS A 222 -20.52 -22.02 30.46
C HIS A 222 -20.17 -22.36 31.92
N HIS A 223 -21.13 -22.90 32.67
CA HIS A 223 -20.94 -23.31 34.07
C HIS A 223 -19.83 -24.35 34.31
N THR A 224 -19.38 -25.05 33.26
CA THR A 224 -18.27 -26.00 33.35
C THR A 224 -16.90 -25.31 33.39
N VAL A 225 -16.82 -24.04 32.98
CA VAL A 225 -15.57 -23.28 32.93
C VAL A 225 -15.18 -22.86 34.35
N GLU A 226 -14.00 -23.34 34.75
CA GLU A 226 -13.38 -23.10 36.05
C GLU A 226 -12.33 -21.98 35.98
N GLU A 227 -11.67 -21.83 34.82
CA GLU A 227 -10.58 -20.86 34.61
C GLU A 227 -10.56 -20.38 33.15
N VAL A 228 -10.41 -19.07 32.97
CA VAL A 228 -10.19 -18.42 31.68
C VAL A 228 -8.95 -17.55 31.75
N VAL A 229 -8.03 -17.72 30.81
CA VAL A 229 -6.90 -16.82 30.63
C VAL A 229 -7.13 -15.96 29.40
N LEU A 230 -7.08 -14.64 29.56
CA LEU A 230 -7.03 -13.68 28.47
C LEU A 230 -5.56 -13.27 28.27
N CYS A 231 -5.02 -13.46 27.06
CA CYS A 231 -3.68 -13.04 26.68
C CYS A 231 -3.75 -12.02 25.56
N ASP A 232 -3.53 -10.75 25.87
CA ASP A 232 -3.55 -9.67 24.88
C ASP A 232 -2.23 -8.90 24.91
N ILE A 233 -1.71 -8.51 23.74
CA ILE A 233 -0.43 -7.83 23.64
C ILE A 233 -0.53 -6.35 24.03
N ASP A 234 -1.70 -5.75 23.87
CA ASP A 234 -1.91 -4.30 23.97
C ASP A 234 -2.82 -3.93 25.15
N GLU A 235 -2.20 -3.49 26.25
CA GLU A 235 -2.92 -3.01 27.43
C GLU A 235 -3.89 -1.87 27.13
N ALA A 236 -3.60 -1.05 26.09
CA ALA A 236 -4.46 0.07 25.73
C ALA A 236 -5.86 -0.40 25.33
N VAL A 237 -5.97 -1.51 24.59
CA VAL A 237 -7.26 -2.07 24.16
C VAL A 237 -8.13 -2.42 25.36
N LEU A 238 -7.56 -3.10 26.36
CA LEU A 238 -8.28 -3.48 27.58
C LEU A 238 -8.74 -2.28 28.40
N ARG A 239 -7.87 -1.29 28.56
CA ARG A 239 -8.18 -0.07 29.31
C ARG A 239 -9.27 0.75 28.61
N VAL A 240 -9.15 0.92 27.30
CA VAL A 240 -10.11 1.67 26.47
C VAL A 240 -11.46 0.95 26.45
N ALA A 241 -11.48 -0.38 26.30
CA ALA A 241 -12.71 -1.16 26.36
C ALA A 241 -13.41 -1.07 27.73
N LYS A 242 -12.65 -1.09 28.84
CA LYS A 242 -13.21 -0.86 30.19
C LYS A 242 -13.89 0.49 30.34
N GLN A 243 -13.38 1.51 29.66
CA GLN A 243 -13.90 2.86 29.75
C GLN A 243 -15.10 3.11 28.83
N TYR A 244 -15.04 2.63 27.59
CA TYR A 244 -16.01 2.99 26.55
C TYR A 244 -16.89 1.84 26.06
N LEU A 245 -16.56 0.60 26.40
CA LEU A 245 -17.34 -0.62 26.09
C LEU A 245 -17.59 -1.46 27.37
N PRO A 246 -18.12 -0.86 28.45
CA PRO A 246 -18.22 -1.53 29.75
C PRO A 246 -19.10 -2.78 29.70
N HIS A 247 -20.10 -2.84 28.82
CA HIS A 247 -20.99 -3.99 28.69
C HIS A 247 -20.29 -5.25 28.12
N MET A 248 -19.15 -5.10 27.45
CA MET A 248 -18.29 -6.19 26.98
C MET A 248 -17.24 -6.55 28.05
N SER A 249 -16.58 -5.53 28.60
CA SER A 249 -15.38 -5.67 29.42
C SER A 249 -15.62 -5.87 30.92
N LEU A 250 -16.85 -5.70 31.43
CA LEU A 250 -17.17 -5.82 32.86
C LEU A 250 -16.70 -7.15 33.48
N LEU A 251 -16.80 -8.24 32.74
CA LEU A 251 -16.48 -9.58 33.25
C LEU A 251 -14.99 -9.90 33.21
N LEU A 252 -14.13 -8.99 32.76
CA LEU A 252 -12.67 -9.11 32.91
C LEU A 252 -12.23 -9.13 34.38
N SER A 253 -13.09 -8.70 35.31
CA SER A 253 -12.85 -8.78 36.76
C SER A 253 -13.46 -10.02 37.46
N ASP A 254 -14.10 -10.93 36.73
CA ASP A 254 -14.62 -12.18 37.30
C ASP A 254 -13.45 -13.00 37.92
N PRO A 255 -13.61 -13.60 39.11
CA PRO A 255 -12.54 -14.34 39.78
C PRO A 255 -12.02 -15.55 39.00
N ARG A 256 -12.74 -16.02 37.97
CA ARG A 256 -12.30 -17.09 37.06
C ARG A 256 -11.38 -16.58 35.95
N VAL A 257 -11.27 -15.26 35.76
CA VAL A 257 -10.52 -14.62 34.67
C VAL A 257 -9.13 -14.20 35.15
N THR A 258 -8.10 -14.61 34.41
CA THR A 258 -6.73 -14.13 34.56
C THR A 258 -6.34 -13.35 33.31
N VAL A 259 -6.01 -12.07 33.46
CA VAL A 259 -5.53 -11.23 32.36
C VAL A 259 -4.01 -11.24 32.34
N HIS A 260 -3.44 -11.59 31.18
CA HIS A 260 -2.01 -11.54 30.89
C HIS A 260 -1.77 -10.54 29.77
N ILE A 261 -0.99 -9.49 30.06
CA ILE A 261 -0.54 -8.54 29.03
C ILE A 261 0.79 -9.07 28.46
N GLY A 262 0.75 -9.54 27.22
CA GLY A 262 1.92 -10.14 26.58
C GLY A 262 1.63 -10.75 25.21
N ASP A 263 2.70 -11.09 24.50
CA ASP A 263 2.65 -11.72 23.19
C ASP A 263 2.10 -13.15 23.29
N GLY A 264 1.05 -13.45 22.52
CA GLY A 264 0.39 -14.76 22.53
C GLY A 264 1.25 -15.91 22.01
N TYR A 265 2.15 -15.66 21.05
CA TYR A 265 3.08 -16.66 20.51
C TYR A 265 4.12 -17.07 21.58
N GLU A 266 4.64 -16.10 22.32
CA GLU A 266 5.55 -16.34 23.46
C GLU A 266 4.82 -16.99 24.63
N PHE A 267 3.62 -16.53 24.96
CA PHE A 267 2.80 -17.10 26.03
C PHE A 267 2.57 -18.61 25.82
N LEU A 268 2.16 -19.01 24.61
CA LEU A 268 1.97 -20.43 24.27
C LEU A 268 3.24 -21.27 24.35
N GLY A 269 4.44 -20.65 24.22
CA GLY A 269 5.72 -21.36 24.32
C GLY A 269 5.95 -22.07 25.66
N ASN A 270 5.34 -21.55 26.74
CA ASN A 270 5.54 -22.03 28.10
C ASN A 270 4.41 -22.98 28.59
N HIS A 271 3.41 -23.27 27.74
CA HIS A 271 2.20 -24.00 28.13
C HIS A 271 2.04 -25.27 27.30
N ALA A 272 1.88 -26.42 27.97
CA ALA A 272 1.69 -27.72 27.31
C ALA A 272 0.59 -28.54 27.99
N SER A 273 -0.43 -28.95 27.23
CA SER A 273 -1.57 -29.75 27.68
C SER A 273 -2.33 -29.15 28.88
N ILE A 274 -2.61 -27.85 28.81
CA ILE A 274 -3.27 -27.08 29.90
C ILE A 274 -4.71 -26.74 29.55
N TYR A 275 -5.01 -26.39 28.29
CA TYR A 275 -6.29 -25.83 27.90
C TYR A 275 -7.20 -26.87 27.25
N ASP A 276 -8.48 -26.82 27.58
CA ASP A 276 -9.52 -27.63 26.92
C ASP A 276 -9.99 -26.94 25.63
N VAL A 277 -10.03 -25.60 25.63
CA VAL A 277 -10.36 -24.79 24.46
C VAL A 277 -9.39 -23.62 24.35
N ILE A 278 -8.94 -23.33 23.13
CA ILE A 278 -8.23 -22.09 22.78
C ILE A 278 -9.10 -21.32 21.78
N ILE A 279 -9.26 -20.02 22.00
CA ILE A 279 -9.91 -19.07 21.10
C ILE A 279 -8.85 -18.03 20.70
N THR A 280 -8.63 -17.84 19.41
CA THR A 280 -7.76 -16.79 18.89
C THR A 280 -8.63 -15.72 18.23
N ASP A 281 -8.78 -14.60 18.92
CA ASP A 281 -9.55 -13.42 18.52
C ASP A 281 -8.60 -12.23 18.34
N CYS A 282 -7.80 -12.29 17.29
CA CYS A 282 -6.77 -11.30 16.97
C CYS A 282 -7.13 -10.53 15.70
N SER A 283 -6.56 -9.34 15.55
CA SER A 283 -6.64 -8.57 14.31
C SER A 283 -6.06 -9.34 13.11
N ASP A 284 -6.44 -8.88 11.92
CA ASP A 284 -5.97 -9.36 10.61
C ASP A 284 -4.43 -9.46 10.57
N PRO A 285 -3.86 -10.33 9.72
CA PRO A 285 -2.41 -10.66 9.70
C PRO A 285 -1.52 -9.52 9.16
N VAL A 286 -1.61 -8.33 9.75
CA VAL A 286 -0.82 -7.15 9.48
C VAL A 286 0.04 -6.83 10.70
N GLY A 287 1.30 -6.44 10.47
CA GLY A 287 2.21 -6.07 11.56
C GLY A 287 2.50 -7.23 12.54
N PRO A 288 2.39 -7.03 13.87
CA PRO A 288 2.72 -8.06 14.87
C PRO A 288 1.92 -9.37 14.72
N ALA A 289 0.71 -9.31 14.16
CA ALA A 289 -0.19 -10.45 14.01
C ALA A 289 0.24 -11.47 12.93
N GLU A 290 1.15 -11.11 12.01
CA GLU A 290 1.63 -12.00 10.93
C GLU A 290 2.19 -13.33 11.47
N SER A 291 2.86 -13.27 12.63
CA SER A 291 3.43 -14.45 13.30
C SER A 291 2.37 -15.46 13.77
N LEU A 292 1.13 -15.03 13.99
CA LEU A 292 0.01 -15.82 14.49
C LEU A 292 -0.70 -16.64 13.40
N PHE A 293 -0.30 -16.47 12.13
CA PHE A 293 -0.86 -17.23 11.00
C PHE A 293 0.15 -18.20 10.37
N GLN A 294 1.25 -18.48 11.07
CA GLN A 294 2.29 -19.39 10.61
C GLN A 294 2.15 -20.79 11.20
N LYS A 295 2.66 -21.81 10.51
CA LYS A 295 2.64 -23.22 10.96
C LYS A 295 3.13 -23.39 12.41
N ALA A 296 4.19 -22.68 12.77
CA ALA A 296 4.79 -22.75 14.10
C ALA A 296 3.82 -22.33 15.22
N TYR A 297 2.93 -21.37 14.96
CA TYR A 297 1.91 -20.94 15.91
C TYR A 297 0.84 -22.02 16.12
N PHE A 298 0.33 -22.62 15.04
CA PHE A 298 -0.61 -23.74 15.12
C PHE A 298 -0.03 -24.95 15.87
N GLU A 299 1.25 -25.26 15.67
CA GLU A 299 1.95 -26.32 16.40
C GLU A 299 2.05 -26.03 17.91
N ARG A 300 2.24 -24.77 18.29
CA ARG A 300 2.23 -24.32 19.70
C ARG A 300 0.84 -24.46 20.31
N MET A 301 -0.21 -24.00 19.63
CA MET A 301 -1.59 -24.17 20.09
C MET A 301 -1.95 -25.64 20.27
N ARG A 302 -1.60 -26.50 19.30
CA ARG A 302 -1.81 -27.96 19.41
C ARG A 302 -1.12 -28.55 20.65
N ARG A 303 0.08 -28.08 20.99
CA ARG A 303 0.82 -28.52 22.18
C ARG A 303 0.16 -28.02 23.48
N ALA A 304 -0.33 -26.79 23.49
CA ALA A 304 -0.99 -26.18 24.65
C ALA A 304 -2.36 -26.81 24.95
N LEU A 305 -3.07 -27.31 23.94
CA LEU A 305 -4.32 -28.05 24.08
C LEU A 305 -4.13 -29.41 24.74
N LYS A 306 -5.11 -29.80 25.57
CA LYS A 306 -5.25 -31.17 26.07
C LYS A 306 -5.69 -32.12 24.95
N ALA A 307 -5.49 -33.42 25.18
CA ALA A 307 -6.13 -34.45 24.37
C ALA A 307 -7.65 -34.27 24.39
N GLY A 308 -8.28 -34.14 23.23
CA GLY A 308 -9.71 -33.84 23.13
C GLY A 308 -10.04 -32.37 22.92
N GLY A 309 -9.06 -31.47 23.08
CA GLY A 309 -9.29 -30.02 23.05
C GLY A 309 -9.63 -29.46 21.68
N ASN A 310 -10.33 -28.33 21.69
CA ASN A 310 -10.79 -27.61 20.50
C ASN A 310 -10.10 -26.25 20.36
N LEU A 311 -9.96 -25.80 19.12
CA LEU A 311 -9.43 -24.49 18.73
C LEU A 311 -10.45 -23.80 17.84
N VAL A 312 -10.53 -22.47 17.93
CA VAL A 312 -11.11 -21.61 16.89
C VAL A 312 -10.21 -20.41 16.65
N ILE A 313 -10.19 -19.93 15.42
CA ILE A 313 -9.58 -18.66 15.01
C ILE A 313 -10.50 -17.97 13.99
N GLN A 314 -10.46 -16.64 13.90
CA GLN A 314 -11.09 -15.92 12.78
C GLN A 314 -10.54 -16.41 11.43
N ALA A 315 -11.37 -16.37 10.38
CA ALA A 315 -11.02 -16.95 9.08
C ALA A 315 -11.69 -16.23 7.91
N GLU A 316 -11.63 -14.89 7.89
CA GLU A 316 -11.97 -14.02 6.76
C GLU A 316 -13.36 -14.21 6.13
N SER A 317 -13.71 -13.38 5.14
CA SER A 317 -14.95 -13.53 4.38
C SER A 317 -14.77 -14.40 3.13
N VAL A 318 -15.70 -15.33 2.89
CA VAL A 318 -15.75 -16.13 1.65
C VAL A 318 -16.06 -15.30 0.41
N TRP A 319 -16.62 -14.09 0.57
CA TRP A 319 -16.91 -13.20 -0.55
C TRP A 319 -15.68 -12.46 -1.06
N LEU A 320 -14.67 -12.30 -0.20
CA LEU A 320 -13.52 -11.43 -0.44
C LEU A 320 -12.19 -12.20 -0.42
N GLN A 321 -12.04 -13.22 0.45
CA GLN A 321 -10.78 -13.92 0.70
C GLN A 321 -10.87 -15.46 0.66
N ALA A 322 -11.77 -16.05 -0.14
CA ALA A 322 -11.94 -17.51 -0.18
C ALA A 322 -10.65 -18.32 -0.46
N GLU A 323 -9.70 -17.77 -1.23
CA GLU A 323 -8.42 -18.44 -1.49
C GLU A 323 -7.53 -18.47 -0.24
N ALA A 324 -7.48 -17.38 0.53
CA ALA A 324 -6.77 -17.33 1.82
C ALA A 324 -7.38 -18.29 2.84
N ILE A 325 -8.71 -18.42 2.86
CA ILE A 325 -9.43 -19.39 3.70
C ILE A 325 -9.01 -20.82 3.36
N ARG A 326 -8.87 -21.16 2.07
CA ARG A 326 -8.38 -22.47 1.63
C ARG A 326 -6.95 -22.71 2.10
N GLU A 327 -6.05 -21.74 1.93
CA GLU A 327 -4.66 -21.83 2.39
C GLU A 327 -4.56 -22.02 3.92
N LEU A 328 -5.35 -21.26 4.69
CA LEU A 328 -5.43 -21.40 6.14
C LEU A 328 -5.94 -22.79 6.55
N ARG A 329 -6.98 -23.29 5.87
CA ARG A 329 -7.54 -24.62 6.13
C ARG A 329 -6.50 -25.71 5.89
N ASP A 330 -5.77 -25.65 4.77
CA ASP A 330 -4.75 -26.62 4.41
C ASP A 330 -3.56 -26.58 5.39
N LEU A 331 -3.16 -25.36 5.80
CA LEU A 331 -2.14 -25.16 6.82
C LEU A 331 -2.55 -25.78 8.16
N MET A 332 -3.76 -25.49 8.65
CA MET A 332 -4.27 -26.05 9.90
C MET A 332 -4.46 -27.57 9.80
N ALA A 333 -4.89 -28.10 8.65
CA ALA A 333 -5.04 -29.55 8.41
C ALA A 333 -3.69 -30.27 8.41
N SER A 334 -2.58 -29.57 8.10
CA SER A 334 -1.23 -30.12 8.27
C SER A 334 -0.82 -30.31 9.74
N VAL A 335 -1.52 -29.67 10.68
CA VAL A 335 -1.22 -29.68 12.12
C VAL A 335 -2.28 -30.44 12.92
N PHE A 336 -3.57 -30.29 12.61
CA PHE A 336 -4.68 -30.88 13.36
C PHE A 336 -5.38 -31.99 12.57
N PRO A 337 -5.79 -33.10 13.22
CA PRO A 337 -6.48 -34.20 12.56
C PRO A 337 -7.94 -33.90 12.19
N THR A 338 -8.51 -32.79 12.66
CA THR A 338 -9.87 -32.36 12.31
C THR A 338 -9.89 -30.85 12.23
N VAL A 339 -10.32 -30.34 11.08
CA VAL A 339 -10.46 -28.92 10.77
C VAL A 339 -11.79 -28.71 10.05
N GLN A 340 -12.58 -27.72 10.45
CA GLN A 340 -13.84 -27.36 9.83
C GLN A 340 -13.95 -25.84 9.74
N TYR A 341 -14.45 -25.34 8.62
CA TYR A 341 -14.78 -23.94 8.44
C TYR A 341 -16.27 -23.72 8.74
N GLY A 342 -16.58 -22.71 9.54
CA GLY A 342 -17.92 -22.17 9.72
C GLY A 342 -17.92 -20.65 9.51
N TYR A 343 -19.09 -20.04 9.53
CA TYR A 343 -19.19 -18.58 9.41
C TYR A 343 -20.32 -17.99 10.26
N THR A 344 -20.23 -16.68 10.51
CA THR A 344 -21.28 -15.86 11.14
C THR A 344 -21.49 -14.58 10.35
N THR A 345 -22.62 -13.91 10.57
CA THR A 345 -22.96 -12.64 9.93
C THR A 345 -22.76 -11.48 10.90
N VAL A 346 -21.96 -10.50 10.52
CA VAL A 346 -21.69 -9.28 11.29
C VAL A 346 -21.88 -8.10 10.34
N PRO A 347 -22.97 -7.33 10.43
CA PRO A 347 -23.31 -6.28 9.48
C PRO A 347 -22.21 -5.23 9.24
N THR A 348 -21.45 -4.89 10.28
CA THR A 348 -20.37 -3.90 10.22
C THR A 348 -19.05 -4.45 9.67
N TYR A 349 -18.93 -5.77 9.50
CA TYR A 349 -17.74 -6.39 8.93
C TYR A 349 -17.82 -6.46 7.40
N PRO A 350 -16.68 -6.68 6.72
CA PRO A 350 -16.63 -6.72 5.26
C PRO A 350 -17.60 -7.74 4.70
N SER A 351 -18.38 -7.35 3.67
CA SER A 351 -19.45 -8.16 3.07
C SER A 351 -20.55 -8.66 4.03
N GLY A 352 -20.59 -8.17 5.28
CA GLY A 352 -21.57 -8.56 6.29
C GLY A 352 -21.34 -9.95 6.90
N GLN A 353 -20.16 -10.55 6.71
CA GLN A 353 -19.86 -11.93 7.09
C GLN A 353 -18.40 -12.10 7.52
N ILE A 354 -18.16 -12.99 8.49
CA ILE A 354 -16.81 -13.46 8.83
C ILE A 354 -16.78 -14.96 9.10
N GLY A 355 -15.68 -15.59 8.71
CA GLY A 355 -15.38 -16.99 8.90
C GLY A 355 -14.77 -17.31 10.25
N LEU A 356 -14.93 -18.57 10.66
CA LEU A 356 -14.36 -19.15 11.87
C LEU A 356 -13.75 -20.50 11.48
N MET A 357 -12.44 -20.66 11.65
CA MET A 357 -11.75 -21.93 11.40
C MET A 357 -11.61 -22.69 12.71
N LEU A 358 -12.30 -23.82 12.82
CA LEU A 358 -12.28 -24.68 14.00
C LEU A 358 -11.38 -25.88 13.78
N ALA A 359 -10.69 -26.32 14.84
CA ALA A 359 -9.90 -27.53 14.83
C ALA A 359 -9.99 -28.32 16.13
N SER A 360 -9.66 -29.61 16.09
CA SER A 360 -9.57 -30.45 17.29
C SER A 360 -8.32 -31.33 17.27
N THR A 361 -7.80 -31.63 18.45
CA THR A 361 -6.72 -32.63 18.61
C THR A 361 -7.20 -34.07 18.44
N THR A 362 -8.53 -34.29 18.35
CA THR A 362 -9.14 -35.61 18.17
C THR A 362 -9.66 -35.80 16.75
N SER A 363 -9.20 -36.87 16.10
CA SER A 363 -9.71 -37.26 14.78
C SER A 363 -11.21 -37.57 14.84
N GLY A 364 -11.97 -37.02 13.90
CA GLY A 364 -13.41 -37.26 13.78
C GLY A 364 -14.27 -36.54 14.84
N ARG A 365 -13.70 -35.57 15.59
CA ARG A 365 -14.49 -34.72 16.49
C ARG A 365 -15.57 -33.99 15.69
N SER A 366 -16.83 -34.13 16.11
CA SER A 366 -17.94 -33.37 15.54
C SER A 366 -17.90 -31.93 16.06
N LEU A 367 -17.31 -31.00 15.31
CA LEU A 367 -17.27 -29.57 15.68
C LEU A 367 -18.57 -28.85 15.32
N HIS A 368 -19.34 -29.40 14.38
CA HIS A 368 -20.62 -28.86 13.91
C HIS A 368 -21.84 -29.21 14.76
N LYS A 369 -21.70 -30.04 15.81
CA LYS A 369 -22.83 -30.44 16.67
C LYS A 369 -22.63 -29.92 18.09
N PRO A 370 -23.52 -29.06 18.59
CA PRO A 370 -23.46 -28.61 19.97
C PRO A 370 -23.87 -29.76 20.92
N LEU A 371 -23.07 -29.99 21.96
CA LEU A 371 -23.32 -31.05 22.97
C LEU A 371 -24.16 -30.56 24.14
N ARG A 372 -24.37 -29.24 24.26
CA ARG A 372 -25.14 -28.61 25.33
C ARG A 372 -25.71 -27.26 24.89
N PRO A 373 -26.87 -26.85 25.44
CA PRO A 373 -27.44 -25.52 25.19
C PRO A 373 -26.61 -24.45 25.90
N VAL A 374 -26.76 -23.20 25.43
CA VAL A 374 -26.18 -22.00 26.06
C VAL A 374 -27.34 -21.07 26.40
N PRO A 375 -27.46 -20.60 27.65
CA PRO A 375 -28.49 -19.65 28.04
C PRO A 375 -28.12 -18.22 27.60
N ASP A 376 -29.13 -17.34 27.54
CA ASP A 376 -28.97 -15.88 27.43
C ASP A 376 -28.13 -15.41 26.22
N THR A 377 -28.34 -16.04 25.07
CA THR A 377 -27.76 -15.65 23.78
C THR A 377 -28.73 -14.82 22.95
N ARG A 378 -28.20 -13.90 22.14
CA ARG A 378 -28.95 -13.01 21.24
C ARG A 378 -28.94 -13.49 19.80
N TYR A 379 -27.84 -14.10 19.37
CA TYR A 379 -27.62 -14.60 18.02
C TYR A 379 -27.52 -16.12 18.02
N TYR A 380 -26.65 -16.68 18.86
CA TYR A 380 -26.36 -18.10 18.91
C TYR A 380 -27.56 -18.94 19.39
N ASN A 381 -27.80 -20.05 18.71
CA ASN A 381 -28.61 -21.16 19.20
C ASN A 381 -28.12 -22.47 18.55
N ALA A 382 -28.64 -23.62 18.99
CA ALA A 382 -28.15 -24.92 18.51
C ALA A 382 -28.37 -25.14 16.99
N ASP A 383 -29.49 -24.67 16.44
CA ASP A 383 -29.77 -24.79 15.01
C ASP A 383 -28.82 -23.90 14.20
N LEU A 384 -28.54 -22.69 14.71
CA LEU A 384 -27.58 -21.78 14.09
C LEU A 384 -26.15 -22.30 14.15
N HIS A 385 -25.77 -22.98 15.24
CA HIS A 385 -24.49 -23.67 15.32
C HIS A 385 -24.34 -24.67 14.18
N GLU A 386 -25.31 -25.56 13.97
CA GLU A 386 -25.25 -26.54 12.87
C GLU A 386 -25.25 -25.84 11.51
N ALA A 387 -26.08 -24.80 11.35
CA ALA A 387 -26.20 -24.03 10.11
C ALA A 387 -24.92 -23.27 9.75
N ALA A 388 -24.10 -22.85 10.71
CA ALA A 388 -22.85 -22.13 10.47
C ALA A 388 -21.84 -22.94 9.63
N PHE A 389 -21.98 -24.26 9.59
CA PHE A 389 -21.14 -25.17 8.79
C PHE A 389 -21.77 -25.55 7.44
N VAL A 390 -22.98 -25.06 7.14
CA VAL A 390 -23.66 -25.28 5.86
C VAL A 390 -23.22 -24.20 4.88
N LEU A 391 -22.26 -24.52 4.02
CA LEU A 391 -21.67 -23.57 3.08
C LEU A 391 -22.58 -23.36 1.86
N PRO A 392 -22.74 -22.10 1.39
CA PRO A 392 -23.31 -21.84 0.07
C PRO A 392 -22.55 -22.58 -1.04
N GLU A 393 -23.24 -22.97 -2.10
CA GLU A 393 -22.67 -23.86 -3.13
C GLU A 393 -21.38 -23.33 -3.77
N PHE A 394 -21.27 -22.01 -4.00
CA PHE A 394 -20.04 -21.42 -4.54
C PHE A 394 -18.86 -21.54 -3.57
N CYS A 395 -19.11 -21.35 -2.27
CA CYS A 395 -18.12 -21.48 -1.22
C CYS A 395 -17.69 -22.95 -1.07
N ARG A 396 -18.65 -23.88 -1.05
CA ARG A 396 -18.38 -25.32 -1.00
C ARG A 396 -17.55 -25.78 -2.20
N ALA A 397 -17.96 -25.44 -3.43
CA ALA A 397 -17.24 -25.81 -4.64
C ALA A 397 -15.80 -25.24 -4.64
N LEU A 398 -15.62 -24.00 -4.19
CA LEU A 398 -14.31 -23.38 -4.15
C LEU A 398 -13.40 -23.97 -3.07
N LEU A 399 -13.91 -24.13 -1.85
CA LEU A 399 -13.13 -24.67 -0.74
C LEU A 399 -12.86 -26.17 -0.93
N ASP A 400 -13.86 -26.99 -1.26
CA ASP A 400 -13.70 -28.45 -1.27
C ASP A 400 -13.20 -29.02 -2.60
N GLU A 401 -13.54 -28.39 -3.73
CA GLU A 401 -13.18 -28.88 -5.06
C GLU A 401 -12.16 -27.98 -5.78
N GLY A 402 -11.86 -26.80 -5.22
CA GLY A 402 -11.01 -25.80 -5.88
C GLY A 402 -11.67 -25.19 -7.12
N GLN A 403 -13.00 -25.26 -7.24
CA GLN A 403 -13.75 -24.76 -8.39
C GLN A 403 -14.47 -23.45 -8.08
N ASP A 404 -14.10 -22.37 -8.78
CA ASP A 404 -14.86 -21.12 -8.75
C ASP A 404 -16.03 -21.19 -9.73
N ILE A 405 -17.24 -21.21 -9.18
CA ILE A 405 -18.51 -21.23 -9.93
C ILE A 405 -19.26 -19.89 -9.87
N CYS A 406 -18.62 -18.84 -9.33
CA CYS A 406 -19.19 -17.50 -9.32
C CYS A 406 -19.42 -16.99 -10.75
N PRO A 407 -20.37 -16.05 -10.94
CA PRO A 407 -20.56 -15.39 -12.22
C PRO A 407 -19.26 -14.73 -12.69
N LYS A 408 -18.86 -15.03 -13.93
CA LYS A 408 -17.78 -14.29 -14.58
C LYS A 408 -18.30 -12.92 -14.97
N LEU A 409 -17.63 -11.85 -14.53
CA LEU A 409 -18.04 -10.48 -14.76
C LEU A 409 -17.11 -9.77 -15.74
N GLY A 410 -17.61 -8.73 -16.41
CA GLY A 410 -16.80 -7.90 -17.30
C GLY A 410 -16.21 -8.69 -18.47
N PRO A 411 -14.93 -8.49 -18.82
CA PRO A 411 -14.25 -9.24 -19.87
C PRO A 411 -14.38 -10.76 -19.71
N ASP A 412 -14.35 -11.29 -18.49
CA ASP A 412 -14.44 -12.73 -18.23
C ASP A 412 -15.79 -13.35 -18.62
N ALA A 413 -16.85 -12.53 -18.74
CA ALA A 413 -18.15 -12.94 -19.24
C ALA A 413 -18.14 -13.18 -20.76
N ALA A 414 -17.26 -12.49 -21.50
CA ALA A 414 -17.08 -12.68 -22.93
C ALA A 414 -16.22 -13.93 -23.17
N SER A 415 -16.84 -15.11 -23.07
CA SER A 415 -16.13 -16.38 -23.20
C SER A 415 -15.56 -16.55 -24.61
N VAL A 416 -14.26 -16.31 -24.77
CA VAL A 416 -13.49 -16.79 -25.92
C VAL A 416 -13.03 -18.21 -25.61
N PRO A 417 -13.34 -19.23 -26.45
CA PRO A 417 -12.88 -20.59 -26.24
C PRO A 417 -11.36 -20.63 -26.04
N PRO A 418 -10.81 -21.45 -25.12
CA PRO A 418 -9.37 -21.50 -24.88
C PRO A 418 -8.53 -21.71 -26.14
N SER A 419 -9.05 -22.45 -27.12
CA SER A 419 -8.40 -22.73 -28.41
C SER A 419 -8.30 -21.51 -29.35
N ALA A 420 -9.07 -20.46 -29.10
CA ALA A 420 -9.08 -19.23 -29.90
C ALA A 420 -8.35 -18.06 -29.22
N ARG A 421 -7.78 -18.29 -28.02
CA ARG A 421 -7.09 -17.24 -27.25
C ARG A 421 -5.68 -17.00 -27.77
N LYS A 422 -5.26 -15.74 -27.76
CA LYS A 422 -3.86 -15.34 -27.94
C LYS A 422 -3.10 -15.59 -26.64
N ARG A 423 -2.01 -16.33 -26.72
CA ARG A 423 -1.17 -16.69 -25.57
C ARG A 423 0.01 -15.74 -25.49
N VAL A 424 0.16 -15.08 -24.34
CA VAL A 424 1.22 -14.11 -24.07
C VAL A 424 2.12 -14.63 -22.96
N LEU A 425 3.43 -14.70 -23.21
CA LEU A 425 4.43 -14.99 -22.18
C LEU A 425 5.03 -13.68 -21.67
N LEU A 426 4.86 -13.36 -20.40
CA LEU A 426 5.48 -12.20 -19.76
C LEU A 426 6.66 -12.66 -18.91
N LEU A 427 7.87 -12.31 -19.36
CA LEU A 427 9.12 -12.58 -18.66
C LEU A 427 9.43 -11.42 -17.70
N GLY A 428 9.45 -11.71 -16.40
CA GLY A 428 9.76 -10.76 -15.34
C GLY A 428 8.58 -10.49 -14.40
N SER A 429 8.84 -10.44 -13.10
CA SER A 429 7.83 -10.21 -12.05
C SER A 429 8.11 -8.93 -11.24
N GLY A 430 8.76 -7.94 -11.87
CA GLY A 430 9.04 -6.65 -11.23
C GLY A 430 7.81 -5.75 -11.16
N ALA A 431 7.93 -4.59 -10.50
CA ALA A 431 6.82 -3.66 -10.28
C ALA A 431 6.07 -3.26 -11.57
N VAL A 432 6.79 -3.12 -12.69
CA VAL A 432 6.22 -2.71 -13.99
C VAL A 432 5.40 -3.81 -14.68
N ALA A 433 5.55 -5.07 -14.27
CA ALA A 433 4.91 -6.21 -14.91
C ALA A 433 3.41 -6.30 -14.58
N ARG A 434 2.98 -5.88 -13.39
CA ARG A 434 1.57 -5.96 -12.98
C ARG A 434 0.65 -5.04 -13.81
N PRO A 435 0.94 -3.74 -14.02
CA PRO A 435 0.14 -2.91 -14.91
C PRO A 435 0.10 -3.41 -16.36
N CYS A 436 1.20 -3.98 -16.85
CA CYS A 436 1.26 -4.60 -18.18
C CYS A 436 0.33 -5.83 -18.26
N ALA A 437 0.42 -6.74 -17.28
CA ALA A 437 -0.41 -7.93 -17.18
C ALA A 437 -1.91 -7.57 -17.12
N GLU A 438 -2.27 -6.61 -16.27
CA GLU A 438 -3.64 -6.11 -16.15
C GLU A 438 -4.15 -5.52 -17.47
N HIS A 439 -3.32 -4.75 -18.19
CA HIS A 439 -3.72 -4.19 -19.48
C HIS A 439 -3.96 -5.29 -20.54
N ILE A 440 -3.06 -6.27 -20.65
CA ILE A 440 -3.20 -7.40 -21.60
C ILE A 440 -4.48 -8.19 -21.34
N LEU A 441 -4.80 -8.44 -20.08
CA LEU A 441 -5.94 -9.24 -19.68
C LEU A 441 -7.28 -8.49 -19.81
N ARG A 442 -7.28 -7.16 -20.04
CA ARG A 442 -8.54 -6.46 -20.39
C ARG A 442 -9.21 -7.05 -21.63
N ASN A 443 -8.43 -7.62 -22.55
CA ASN A 443 -8.96 -8.36 -23.68
C ASN A 443 -9.18 -9.84 -23.29
N PRO A 444 -10.43 -10.32 -23.24
CA PRO A 444 -10.73 -11.68 -22.80
C PRO A 444 -10.31 -12.77 -23.82
N ALA A 445 -9.90 -12.35 -25.02
CA ALA A 445 -9.25 -13.23 -25.98
C ALA A 445 -7.78 -13.52 -25.62
N ASN A 446 -7.22 -12.92 -24.57
CA ASN A 446 -5.84 -13.15 -24.17
C ASN A 446 -5.75 -14.13 -22.99
N ALA A 447 -4.69 -14.93 -22.99
CA ALA A 447 -4.24 -15.72 -21.85
C ALA A 447 -2.78 -15.39 -21.55
N LEU A 448 -2.45 -15.21 -20.28
CA LEU A 448 -1.13 -14.74 -19.84
C LEU A 448 -0.41 -15.83 -19.05
N THR A 449 0.85 -16.07 -19.37
CA THR A 449 1.77 -16.83 -18.53
C THR A 449 2.83 -15.86 -18.01
N VAL A 450 2.93 -15.68 -16.71
CA VAL A 450 3.96 -14.85 -16.08
C VAL A 450 5.09 -15.76 -15.62
N ALA A 451 6.31 -15.45 -16.04
CA ALA A 451 7.47 -16.27 -15.73
C ALA A 451 8.64 -15.48 -15.15
N CYS A 452 9.23 -16.02 -14.09
CA CYS A 452 10.46 -15.53 -13.48
C CYS A 452 11.23 -16.67 -12.81
N ARG A 453 12.45 -16.40 -12.32
CA ARG A 453 13.31 -17.43 -11.70
C ARG A 453 12.70 -18.06 -10.44
N THR A 454 11.87 -17.30 -9.72
CA THR A 454 11.27 -17.71 -8.45
C THR A 454 9.78 -17.89 -8.66
N LEU A 455 9.28 -19.14 -8.59
CA LEU A 455 7.87 -19.44 -8.87
C LEU A 455 6.90 -18.64 -7.99
N SER A 456 7.20 -18.48 -6.71
CA SER A 456 6.35 -17.72 -5.78
C SER A 456 6.20 -16.24 -6.17
N SER A 457 7.21 -15.64 -6.79
CA SER A 457 7.11 -14.27 -7.31
C SER A 457 6.17 -14.17 -8.50
N ALA A 458 6.17 -15.15 -9.40
CA ALA A 458 5.22 -15.23 -10.51
C ALA A 458 3.79 -15.49 -10.00
N GLN A 459 3.63 -16.42 -9.05
CA GLN A 459 2.34 -16.71 -8.40
C GLN A 459 1.77 -15.47 -7.73
N ALA A 460 2.59 -14.75 -6.95
CA ALA A 460 2.17 -13.50 -6.32
C ALA A 460 1.69 -12.46 -7.34
N LEU A 461 2.35 -12.36 -8.50
CA LEU A 461 1.97 -11.41 -9.55
C LEU A 461 0.68 -11.82 -10.26
N VAL A 462 0.35 -13.10 -10.41
CA VAL A 462 -0.90 -13.54 -11.07
C VAL A 462 -2.10 -13.61 -10.13
N ARG A 463 -1.91 -13.49 -8.81
CA ARG A 463 -3.04 -13.49 -7.85
C ARG A 463 -4.08 -12.43 -8.20
N GLY A 464 -5.34 -12.85 -8.30
CA GLY A 464 -6.47 -12.02 -8.70
C GLY A 464 -6.51 -11.62 -10.18
N LEU A 465 -5.62 -12.17 -11.03
CA LEU A 465 -5.68 -11.98 -12.48
C LEU A 465 -6.38 -13.18 -13.14
N HIS A 466 -7.42 -12.91 -13.92
CA HIS A 466 -8.10 -13.94 -14.69
C HIS A 466 -7.25 -14.40 -15.88
N ASN A 467 -7.48 -15.62 -16.36
CA ASN A 467 -6.75 -16.21 -17.51
C ASN A 467 -5.22 -16.09 -17.40
N ALA A 468 -4.69 -16.04 -16.18
CA ALA A 468 -3.27 -15.90 -15.89
C ALA A 468 -2.73 -17.16 -15.23
N SER A 469 -1.49 -17.51 -15.54
CA SER A 469 -0.78 -18.64 -14.93
C SER A 469 0.67 -18.26 -14.61
N ALA A 470 1.27 -18.97 -13.66
CA ALA A 470 2.65 -18.72 -13.21
C ALA A 470 3.59 -19.86 -13.64
N LEU A 471 4.80 -19.49 -14.05
CA LEU A 471 5.83 -20.45 -14.47
C LEU A 471 7.20 -20.04 -13.93
N SER A 472 8.05 -21.02 -13.61
CA SER A 472 9.45 -20.76 -13.28
C SER A 472 10.31 -20.83 -14.55
N LEU A 473 10.92 -19.72 -14.97
CA LEU A 473 11.85 -19.65 -16.10
C LEU A 473 13.01 -18.72 -15.82
N ASP A 474 14.21 -19.10 -16.29
CA ASP A 474 15.40 -18.28 -16.23
C ASP A 474 15.83 -17.81 -17.63
N ALA A 475 15.40 -16.61 -18.01
CA ALA A 475 15.75 -15.99 -19.28
C ALA A 475 17.25 -15.65 -19.42
N GLY A 476 17.99 -15.61 -18.30
CA GLY A 476 19.41 -15.27 -18.26
C GLY A 476 20.35 -16.47 -18.22
N SER A 477 19.82 -17.70 -18.13
CA SER A 477 20.67 -18.89 -17.99
C SER A 477 21.37 -19.28 -19.29
N GLU A 478 22.65 -19.60 -19.20
CA GLU A 478 23.41 -20.21 -20.29
C GLU A 478 23.34 -21.75 -20.25
N GLU A 479 22.74 -22.36 -19.22
CA GLU A 479 22.61 -23.80 -19.11
C GLU A 479 21.70 -24.36 -20.23
N PRO A 480 22.12 -25.42 -20.95
CA PRO A 480 21.35 -25.94 -22.09
C PRO A 480 19.90 -26.30 -21.78
N GLU A 481 19.63 -26.92 -20.64
CA GLU A 481 18.29 -27.35 -20.22
C GLU A 481 17.36 -26.15 -19.97
N LYS A 482 17.85 -25.14 -19.24
CA LYS A 482 17.08 -23.91 -18.95
C LYS A 482 16.84 -23.08 -20.22
N ARG A 483 17.82 -23.06 -21.13
CA ARG A 483 17.66 -22.40 -22.43
C ARG A 483 16.62 -23.11 -23.30
N ALA A 484 16.63 -24.44 -23.32
CA ALA A 484 15.62 -25.23 -24.00
C ALA A 484 14.21 -24.99 -23.42
N ALA A 485 14.09 -24.88 -22.09
CA ALA A 485 12.82 -24.55 -21.44
C ALA A 485 12.31 -23.16 -21.82
N LEU A 486 13.19 -22.15 -21.93
CA LEU A 486 12.84 -20.82 -22.42
C LEU A 486 12.35 -20.86 -23.87
N GLU A 487 13.08 -21.57 -24.74
CA GLU A 487 12.72 -21.71 -26.16
C GLU A 487 11.38 -22.42 -26.34
N GLU A 488 11.14 -23.50 -25.59
CA GLU A 488 9.88 -24.23 -25.58
C GLU A 488 8.73 -23.35 -25.10
N ALA A 489 8.90 -22.65 -23.98
CA ALA A 489 7.89 -21.75 -23.46
C ALA A 489 7.57 -20.64 -24.48
N ILE A 490 8.57 -19.99 -25.07
CA ILE A 490 8.34 -18.94 -26.07
C ILE A 490 7.58 -19.50 -27.29
N ALA A 491 7.96 -20.67 -27.81
CA ALA A 491 7.30 -21.30 -28.95
C ALA A 491 5.84 -21.71 -28.68
N GLN A 492 5.46 -21.89 -27.41
CA GLN A 492 4.08 -22.15 -27.00
C GLN A 492 3.22 -20.89 -26.91
N HIS A 493 3.76 -19.69 -27.16
CA HIS A 493 3.03 -18.42 -27.06
C HIS A 493 3.08 -17.67 -28.40
N ASP A 494 2.10 -16.79 -28.63
CA ASP A 494 1.99 -15.96 -29.83
C ASP A 494 2.85 -14.68 -29.71
N LEU A 495 3.08 -14.23 -28.47
CA LEU A 495 3.90 -13.07 -28.13
C LEU A 495 4.68 -13.33 -26.84
N VAL A 496 5.94 -12.88 -26.79
CA VAL A 496 6.70 -12.76 -25.55
C VAL A 496 6.97 -11.29 -25.21
N ILE A 497 6.58 -10.88 -24.00
CA ILE A 497 6.89 -9.58 -23.41
C ILE A 497 8.11 -9.77 -22.49
N SER A 498 9.18 -9.01 -22.74
CA SER A 498 10.44 -9.14 -22.01
C SER A 498 10.68 -7.94 -21.09
N LEU A 499 10.27 -8.06 -19.83
CA LEU A 499 10.52 -7.11 -18.74
C LEU A 499 11.64 -7.57 -17.79
N VAL A 500 12.56 -8.38 -18.32
CA VAL A 500 13.81 -8.80 -17.66
C VAL A 500 14.94 -7.81 -17.94
N PRO A 501 16.08 -7.86 -17.22
CA PRO A 501 17.23 -7.01 -17.50
C PRO A 501 17.66 -7.04 -18.97
N TYR A 502 18.02 -5.87 -19.51
CA TYR A 502 18.28 -5.68 -20.94
C TYR A 502 19.40 -6.57 -21.51
N ALA A 503 20.32 -7.03 -20.66
CA ALA A 503 21.38 -7.97 -21.03
C ALA A 503 20.83 -9.29 -21.59
N TYR A 504 19.59 -9.67 -21.25
CA TYR A 504 18.98 -10.93 -21.65
C TYR A 504 18.08 -10.81 -22.89
N HIS A 505 17.81 -9.61 -23.40
CA HIS A 505 16.92 -9.43 -24.57
C HIS A 505 17.43 -10.17 -25.81
N VAL A 506 18.74 -10.25 -26.03
CA VAL A 506 19.33 -11.01 -27.13
C VAL A 506 18.99 -12.49 -27.03
N ASN A 507 18.99 -13.07 -25.82
CA ASN A 507 18.63 -14.46 -25.60
C ASN A 507 17.15 -14.70 -25.90
N VAL A 508 16.28 -13.80 -25.41
CA VAL A 508 14.83 -13.86 -25.68
C VAL A 508 14.54 -13.75 -27.17
N ILE A 509 15.15 -12.80 -27.89
CA ILE A 509 14.94 -12.62 -29.33
C ILE A 509 15.44 -13.84 -30.12
N LYS A 510 16.59 -14.43 -29.75
CA LYS A 510 17.07 -15.67 -30.39
C LYS A 510 16.09 -16.84 -30.19
N ALA A 511 15.55 -16.99 -28.98
CA ALA A 511 14.54 -18.00 -28.71
C ALA A 511 13.23 -17.72 -29.48
N ALA A 512 12.83 -16.45 -29.59
CA ALA A 512 11.67 -16.01 -30.35
C ALA A 512 11.83 -16.22 -31.86
N ILE A 513 13.01 -15.99 -32.43
CA ILE A 513 13.35 -16.34 -33.82
C ILE A 513 13.13 -17.84 -34.08
N LYS A 514 13.57 -18.70 -33.15
CA LYS A 514 13.38 -20.15 -33.24
C LYS A 514 11.91 -20.57 -33.11
N GLY A 515 11.18 -19.95 -32.19
CA GLY A 515 9.75 -20.18 -31.97
C GLY A 515 8.82 -19.53 -32.99
N LYS A 516 9.34 -18.60 -33.81
CA LYS A 516 8.55 -17.69 -34.66
C LYS A 516 7.51 -16.89 -33.86
N THR A 517 7.93 -16.44 -32.68
CA THR A 517 7.10 -15.71 -31.72
C THR A 517 7.44 -14.22 -31.78
N ASN A 518 6.43 -13.35 -31.72
CA ASN A 518 6.67 -11.90 -31.66
C ASN A 518 7.26 -11.48 -30.31
N VAL A 519 7.91 -10.31 -30.25
CA VAL A 519 8.56 -9.80 -29.03
C VAL A 519 8.16 -8.35 -28.75
N VAL A 520 7.85 -8.03 -27.49
CA VAL A 520 7.76 -6.64 -27.00
C VAL A 520 8.74 -6.40 -25.86
N THR A 521 9.46 -5.27 -25.87
CA THR A 521 10.36 -4.84 -24.80
C THR A 521 10.17 -3.37 -24.47
N THR A 522 10.57 -2.96 -23.25
CA THR A 522 10.57 -1.56 -22.79
C THR A 522 11.97 -0.95 -22.79
N SER A 523 12.92 -1.57 -23.50
CA SER A 523 14.33 -1.19 -23.48
C SER A 523 14.77 -0.60 -24.81
N TYR A 524 15.85 0.18 -24.76
CA TYR A 524 16.56 0.64 -25.94
C TYR A 524 16.99 -0.50 -26.85
N ILE A 525 16.96 -0.26 -28.16
CA ILE A 525 17.53 -1.20 -29.13
C ILE A 525 19.06 -1.17 -29.04
N SER A 526 19.64 -2.26 -28.53
CA SER A 526 21.11 -2.40 -28.48
C SER A 526 21.71 -2.74 -29.86
N PRO A 527 23.00 -2.47 -30.10
CA PRO A 527 23.68 -2.92 -31.33
C PRO A 527 23.59 -4.44 -31.54
N ALA A 528 23.62 -5.22 -30.46
CA ALA A 528 23.47 -6.67 -30.52
C ALA A 528 22.05 -7.12 -30.92
N MET A 529 21.02 -6.34 -30.57
CA MET A 529 19.66 -6.56 -31.06
C MET A 529 19.54 -6.19 -32.54
N ARG A 530 20.07 -5.02 -32.95
CA ARG A 530 20.11 -4.62 -34.37
C ARG A 530 20.79 -5.65 -35.27
N ALA A 531 21.85 -6.32 -34.77
CA ALA A 531 22.53 -7.37 -35.52
C ALA A 531 21.64 -8.59 -35.86
N LEU A 532 20.48 -8.75 -35.20
CA LEU A 532 19.53 -9.84 -35.45
C LEU A 532 18.42 -9.44 -36.46
N GLU A 533 18.44 -8.23 -37.02
CA GLU A 533 17.38 -7.71 -37.90
C GLU A 533 17.05 -8.67 -39.06
N ASP A 534 18.06 -9.20 -39.75
CA ASP A 534 17.86 -10.09 -40.88
C ASP A 534 17.31 -11.46 -40.45
N ASP A 535 17.70 -11.97 -39.28
CA ASP A 535 17.16 -13.20 -38.70
C ASP A 535 15.69 -13.02 -38.29
N VAL A 536 15.36 -11.87 -37.67
CA VAL A 536 14.00 -11.48 -37.30
C VAL A 536 13.09 -11.42 -38.54
N LYS A 537 13.56 -10.78 -39.61
CA LYS A 537 12.83 -10.71 -40.88
C LYS A 537 12.63 -12.08 -41.52
N ARG A 538 13.67 -12.94 -41.53
CA ARG A 538 13.55 -14.32 -42.02
C ARG A 538 12.58 -15.17 -41.21
N ALA A 539 12.51 -14.96 -39.90
CA ALA A 539 11.57 -15.64 -39.03
C ALA A 539 10.12 -15.16 -39.22
N GLY A 540 9.93 -13.98 -39.82
CA GLY A 540 8.63 -13.37 -40.04
C GLY A 540 8.00 -12.82 -38.76
N ILE A 541 8.81 -12.38 -37.80
CA ILE A 541 8.33 -11.88 -36.50
C ILE A 541 8.51 -10.37 -36.36
N VAL A 542 7.72 -9.77 -35.48
CA VAL A 542 7.82 -8.37 -35.06
C VAL A 542 8.52 -8.31 -33.71
N VAL A 543 9.53 -7.45 -33.60
CA VAL A 543 10.21 -7.14 -32.33
C VAL A 543 10.01 -5.66 -32.04
N MET A 544 9.00 -5.32 -31.23
CA MET A 544 8.70 -3.95 -30.81
C MET A 544 9.48 -3.60 -29.54
N ASN A 545 10.20 -2.49 -29.53
CA ASN A 545 11.07 -2.08 -28.42
C ASN A 545 10.74 -0.66 -28.00
N GLU A 546 11.43 -0.17 -26.96
CA GLU A 546 11.31 1.22 -26.54
C GLU A 546 9.85 1.58 -26.20
N MET A 547 9.12 0.66 -25.55
CA MET A 547 7.71 0.84 -25.17
C MET A 547 7.48 0.96 -23.66
N GLY A 548 8.31 1.74 -22.97
CA GLY A 548 8.14 2.12 -21.58
C GLY A 548 7.78 3.60 -21.41
N LEU A 549 8.36 4.24 -20.40
CA LEU A 549 8.27 5.68 -20.16
C LEU A 549 9.37 6.44 -20.92
N ASP A 550 10.62 6.09 -20.65
CA ASP A 550 11.84 6.62 -21.27
C ASP A 550 12.86 5.46 -21.34
N PRO A 551 12.95 4.75 -22.47
CA PRO A 551 12.34 5.07 -23.77
C PRO A 551 10.89 4.58 -23.92
N GLY A 552 10.02 5.41 -24.49
CA GLY A 552 8.66 5.08 -24.92
C GLY A 552 7.74 6.29 -24.99
N VAL A 553 7.02 6.62 -23.92
CA VAL A 553 6.13 7.79 -23.88
C VAL A 553 6.83 9.07 -24.31
N ASP A 554 8.11 9.22 -23.98
CA ASP A 554 8.94 10.34 -24.43
C ASP A 554 9.07 10.42 -25.98
N HIS A 555 9.16 9.28 -26.67
CA HIS A 555 9.16 9.26 -28.13
C HIS A 555 7.81 9.67 -28.71
N LEU A 556 6.71 9.22 -28.12
CA LEU A 556 5.35 9.47 -28.62
C LEU A 556 5.05 10.97 -28.73
N TYR A 557 5.40 11.72 -27.69
CA TYR A 557 5.12 13.16 -27.62
C TYR A 557 6.21 14.03 -28.26
N ALA A 558 7.46 13.55 -28.31
CA ALA A 558 8.50 14.18 -29.13
C ALA A 558 8.11 14.16 -30.61
N ILE A 559 7.78 12.99 -31.15
CA ILE A 559 7.36 12.83 -32.55
C ILE A 559 6.09 13.63 -32.84
N LYS A 560 5.07 13.58 -31.96
CA LYS A 560 3.84 14.39 -32.12
C LYS A 560 4.16 15.87 -32.35
N THR A 561 4.94 16.47 -31.45
CA THR A 561 5.20 17.92 -31.49
C THR A 561 6.05 18.28 -32.70
N ILE A 562 7.08 17.48 -33.01
CA ILE A 562 7.97 17.71 -34.16
C ILE A 562 7.18 17.69 -35.47
N GLU A 563 6.35 16.67 -35.67
CA GLU A 563 5.51 16.53 -36.87
C GLU A 563 4.51 17.68 -37.01
N GLU A 564 3.90 18.13 -35.92
CA GLU A 564 2.99 19.28 -35.93
C GLU A 564 3.69 20.59 -36.28
N VAL A 565 4.95 20.77 -35.82
CA VAL A 565 5.79 21.91 -36.18
C VAL A 565 6.15 21.87 -37.66
N HIS A 566 6.65 20.73 -38.16
CA HIS A 566 7.03 20.57 -39.56
C HIS A 566 5.83 20.70 -40.51
N ALA A 567 4.66 20.16 -40.14
CA ALA A 567 3.43 20.29 -40.93
C ALA A 567 2.98 21.75 -41.09
N LYS A 568 3.33 22.63 -40.14
CA LYS A 568 3.08 24.08 -40.20
C LYS A 568 4.23 24.86 -40.85
N GLY A 569 5.23 24.17 -41.41
CA GLY A 569 6.41 24.77 -42.04
C GLY A 569 7.42 25.36 -41.05
N GLY A 570 7.33 25.01 -39.76
CA GLY A 570 8.30 25.38 -38.74
C GLY A 570 9.53 24.47 -38.72
N LYS A 571 10.55 24.89 -37.99
CA LYS A 571 11.84 24.21 -37.81
C LYS A 571 12.13 24.04 -36.33
N VAL A 572 12.49 22.85 -35.89
CA VAL A 572 12.87 22.60 -34.49
C VAL A 572 14.36 22.89 -34.34
N LYS A 573 14.70 24.10 -33.86
CA LYS A 573 16.08 24.56 -33.70
C LYS A 573 16.77 23.93 -32.50
N GLU A 574 16.03 23.73 -31.42
CA GLU A 574 16.53 23.07 -30.21
C GLU A 574 15.50 22.07 -29.69
N PHE A 575 15.97 20.88 -29.31
CA PHE A 575 15.18 19.86 -28.65
C PHE A 575 15.88 19.43 -27.36
N THR A 576 15.19 19.55 -26.23
CA THR A 576 15.63 18.96 -24.97
C THR A 576 14.54 18.09 -24.35
N SER A 577 14.94 17.02 -23.68
CA SER A 577 14.03 16.06 -23.07
C SER A 577 14.62 15.55 -21.77
N PHE A 578 13.98 15.85 -20.65
CA PHE A 578 14.45 15.42 -19.33
C PHE A 578 13.37 14.64 -18.59
N CYS A 579 13.75 13.46 -18.08
CA CYS A 579 12.85 12.54 -17.41
C CYS A 579 13.40 12.11 -16.04
N GLY A 580 12.53 11.91 -15.05
CA GLY A 580 12.90 11.39 -13.73
C GLY A 580 11.76 10.65 -13.06
N GLY A 581 12.03 9.43 -12.62
CA GLY A 581 11.25 8.77 -11.56
C GLY A 581 11.89 9.08 -10.22
N LEU A 582 11.15 9.76 -9.35
CA LEU A 582 11.58 10.29 -8.06
C LEU A 582 10.58 9.85 -6.97
N PRO A 583 10.94 9.89 -5.68
CA PRO A 583 9.91 9.95 -4.64
C PRO A 583 9.12 11.25 -4.78
N ALA A 584 7.85 11.27 -4.37
CA ALA A 584 7.14 12.53 -4.19
C ALA A 584 7.88 13.44 -3.19
N PRO A 585 7.75 14.78 -3.27
CA PRO A 585 8.51 15.71 -2.42
C PRO A 585 8.38 15.41 -0.91
N GLU A 586 7.19 15.00 -0.46
CA GLU A 586 6.90 14.61 0.92
C GLU A 586 7.61 13.30 1.33
N CYS A 587 7.93 12.42 0.38
CA CYS A 587 8.62 11.14 0.58
C CYS A 587 10.13 11.21 0.28
N SER A 588 10.67 12.39 -0.05
CA SER A 588 12.07 12.54 -0.47
C SER A 588 13.06 12.76 0.69
N GLY A 589 12.65 12.51 1.94
CA GLY A 589 13.39 12.81 3.18
C GLY A 589 14.63 11.94 3.45
N ASN A 590 15.49 11.73 2.46
CA ASN A 590 16.74 10.96 2.60
C ASN A 590 17.93 11.66 1.90
N PRO A 591 19.19 11.23 2.15
CA PRO A 591 20.37 11.95 1.67
C PRO A 591 20.49 12.17 0.16
N LEU A 592 19.87 11.30 -0.65
CA LEU A 592 19.86 11.42 -2.11
C LEU A 592 18.59 12.10 -2.63
N GLY A 593 17.56 12.28 -1.80
CA GLY A 593 16.21 12.59 -2.31
C GLY A 593 15.74 11.55 -3.31
N TYR A 594 16.08 10.27 -3.10
CA TYR A 594 15.82 9.21 -4.07
C TYR A 594 15.38 7.93 -3.37
N LYS A 595 14.44 7.20 -3.98
CA LYS A 595 14.03 5.87 -3.51
C LYS A 595 14.06 4.90 -4.68
N PHE A 596 14.45 3.66 -4.42
CA PHE A 596 14.65 2.66 -5.45
C PHE A 596 13.34 1.92 -5.74
N SER A 597 12.78 2.17 -6.94
CA SER A 597 11.66 1.40 -7.51
C SER A 597 12.12 0.24 -8.41
N TRP A 598 13.44 0.11 -8.62
CA TRP A 598 14.11 -1.02 -9.28
C TRP A 598 15.50 -1.24 -8.68
N SER A 599 16.22 -2.26 -9.15
CA SER A 599 17.56 -2.63 -8.64
C SER A 599 18.48 -1.41 -8.45
N PRO A 600 19.01 -1.16 -7.23
CA PRO A 600 19.93 -0.04 -6.98
C PRO A 600 21.20 -0.12 -7.82
N ARG A 601 21.67 -1.33 -8.11
CA ARG A 601 22.82 -1.57 -8.98
C ARG A 601 22.65 -0.93 -10.36
N GLY A 602 21.49 -1.16 -10.99
CA GLY A 602 21.18 -0.56 -12.30
C GLY A 602 21.13 0.97 -12.24
N ASN A 603 20.53 1.52 -11.18
CA ASN A 603 20.47 2.97 -10.96
C ASN A 603 21.85 3.61 -10.85
N LEU A 604 22.70 3.04 -9.99
CA LEU A 604 24.02 3.60 -9.69
C LEU A 604 24.98 3.49 -10.88
N LEU A 605 24.91 2.41 -11.65
CA LEU A 605 25.74 2.24 -12.84
C LEU A 605 25.46 3.26 -13.93
N VAL A 606 24.20 3.68 -14.09
CA VAL A 606 23.84 4.70 -15.09
C VAL A 606 24.53 6.04 -14.78
N LEU A 607 24.85 6.31 -13.51
CA LEU A 607 25.54 7.53 -13.07
C LEU A 607 27.03 7.56 -13.45
N LEU A 608 27.59 6.43 -13.92
CA LEU A 608 28.96 6.30 -14.41
C LEU A 608 29.07 6.32 -15.94
N ASN A 609 27.95 6.37 -16.66
CA ASN A 609 27.97 6.40 -18.12
C ASN A 609 28.51 7.73 -18.65
N SER A 610 29.21 7.69 -19.79
CA SER A 610 29.44 8.91 -20.55
C SER A 610 28.15 9.42 -21.18
N ALA A 611 28.11 10.73 -21.44
CA ALA A 611 27.03 11.36 -22.18
C ALA A 611 27.56 12.12 -23.39
N THR A 612 26.84 12.05 -24.50
CA THR A 612 27.19 12.74 -25.76
C THR A 612 25.93 13.41 -26.31
N TYR A 613 26.01 14.69 -26.66
CA TYR A 613 24.85 15.46 -27.14
C TYR A 613 25.26 16.55 -28.13
N LEU A 614 24.28 17.19 -28.78
CA LEU A 614 24.52 18.35 -29.66
C LEU A 614 24.15 19.65 -28.93
N SER A 615 24.99 20.67 -29.05
CA SER A 615 24.72 22.03 -28.58
C SER A 615 25.34 23.06 -29.52
N GLY A 616 24.54 24.01 -30.01
CA GLY A 616 24.99 25.04 -30.94
C GLY A 616 25.65 24.47 -32.21
N GLY A 617 25.13 23.34 -32.70
CA GLY A 617 25.62 22.62 -33.88
C GLY A 617 26.90 21.81 -33.65
N LYS A 618 27.42 21.75 -32.43
CA LYS A 618 28.65 21.00 -32.08
C LYS A 618 28.34 19.82 -31.17
N GLN A 619 29.05 18.71 -31.38
CA GLN A 619 29.01 17.58 -30.46
C GLN A 619 29.76 17.92 -29.16
N VAL A 620 29.14 17.61 -28.03
CA VAL A 620 29.70 17.75 -26.69
C VAL A 620 29.75 16.38 -26.05
N ASP A 621 30.93 15.98 -25.58
CA ASP A 621 31.18 14.72 -24.88
C ASP A 621 31.51 14.96 -23.41
N VAL A 622 30.79 14.28 -22.52
CA VAL A 622 30.97 14.33 -21.07
C VAL A 622 31.40 12.94 -20.59
N ALA A 623 32.62 12.84 -20.06
CA ALA A 623 33.11 11.60 -19.48
C ALA A 623 32.30 11.21 -18.23
N GLY A 624 32.12 9.91 -17.98
CA GLY A 624 31.28 9.44 -16.87
C GLY A 624 31.68 9.98 -15.49
N LYS A 625 33.00 10.11 -15.22
CA LYS A 625 33.52 10.71 -13.99
C LYS A 625 33.14 12.19 -13.80
N ASP A 626 32.85 12.89 -14.90
CA ASP A 626 32.53 14.31 -14.93
C ASP A 626 31.01 14.55 -15.07
N LEU A 627 30.21 13.48 -15.23
CA LEU A 627 28.78 13.55 -15.52
C LEU A 627 27.99 14.33 -14.45
N MET A 628 28.23 14.03 -13.17
CA MET A 628 27.54 14.73 -12.07
C MET A 628 27.93 16.22 -11.99
N SER A 629 29.12 16.58 -12.46
CA SER A 629 29.55 17.99 -12.54
C SER A 629 28.89 18.74 -13.71
N ALA A 630 28.31 18.02 -14.67
CA ALA A 630 27.51 18.59 -15.76
C ALA A 630 26.05 18.88 -15.35
N ALA A 631 25.62 18.46 -14.15
CA ALA A 631 24.27 18.74 -13.67
C ALA A 631 24.01 20.25 -13.51
N ARG A 632 22.82 20.70 -13.91
CA ARG A 632 22.38 22.11 -13.82
C ARG A 632 20.97 22.19 -13.24
N PRO A 633 20.61 23.27 -12.52
CA PRO A 633 19.22 23.51 -12.12
C PRO A 633 18.27 23.44 -13.32
N TYR A 634 17.10 22.84 -13.14
CA TYR A 634 16.07 22.71 -14.18
C TYR A 634 14.70 23.07 -13.59
N PHE A 635 13.91 23.85 -14.31
CA PHE A 635 12.69 24.46 -13.78
C PHE A 635 11.46 24.01 -14.57
N ILE A 636 10.75 23.00 -14.05
CA ILE A 636 9.43 22.58 -14.56
C ILE A 636 8.32 23.27 -13.77
N ASN A 637 8.45 23.22 -12.44
CA ASN A 637 7.53 23.81 -11.48
C ASN A 637 8.37 24.57 -10.43
N PRO A 638 8.04 25.83 -10.09
CA PRO A 638 8.79 26.60 -9.09
C PRO A 638 8.84 25.95 -7.70
N ALA A 639 7.91 25.05 -7.37
CA ALA A 639 7.90 24.30 -6.12
C ALA A 639 8.93 23.15 -6.08
N LEU A 640 9.45 22.72 -7.25
CA LEU A 640 10.32 21.55 -7.35
C LEU A 640 11.79 21.97 -7.53
N ALA A 641 12.64 21.57 -6.59
CA ALA A 641 14.08 21.84 -6.63
C ALA A 641 14.82 20.79 -7.48
N LEU A 642 14.67 20.87 -8.80
CA LEU A 642 15.23 19.88 -9.73
C LEU A 642 16.60 20.28 -10.29
N VAL A 643 17.38 19.25 -10.61
CA VAL A 643 18.60 19.33 -11.41
C VAL A 643 18.53 18.33 -12.56
N ALA A 644 19.09 18.71 -13.70
CA ALA A 644 19.13 17.90 -14.91
C ALA A 644 20.58 17.65 -15.34
N PHE A 645 20.86 16.45 -15.84
CA PHE A 645 22.15 16.11 -16.45
C PHE A 645 21.92 15.25 -17.71
N PRO A 646 22.79 15.37 -18.74
CA PRO A 646 22.63 14.60 -19.97
C PRO A 646 22.81 13.10 -19.71
N ASN A 647 22.20 12.25 -20.54
CA ASN A 647 22.24 10.79 -20.35
C ASN A 647 22.52 10.08 -21.67
N ARG A 648 23.50 9.17 -21.68
CA ARG A 648 23.90 8.37 -22.86
C ARG A 648 24.14 9.25 -24.10
N ASN A 649 23.87 8.74 -25.29
CA ASN A 649 24.09 9.45 -26.54
C ASN A 649 22.77 9.98 -27.11
N SER A 650 22.65 11.31 -27.18
CA SER A 650 21.50 12.03 -27.75
C SER A 650 21.63 12.32 -29.24
N VAL A 651 22.84 12.22 -29.82
CA VAL A 651 23.11 12.60 -31.22
C VAL A 651 22.23 11.85 -32.24
N PRO A 652 22.01 10.52 -32.12
CA PRO A 652 21.20 9.78 -33.09
C PRO A 652 19.74 10.25 -33.19
N PHE A 653 19.20 10.90 -32.15
CA PHE A 653 17.83 11.41 -32.16
C PHE A 653 17.61 12.52 -33.18
N ARG A 654 18.68 13.14 -33.70
CA ARG A 654 18.60 14.05 -34.86
C ARG A 654 18.00 13.36 -36.08
N GLU A 655 18.46 12.13 -36.32
CA GLU A 655 18.03 11.30 -37.44
C GLU A 655 16.73 10.57 -37.09
N PHE A 656 16.65 9.96 -35.89
CA PHE A 656 15.48 9.18 -35.50
C PHE A 656 14.19 10.01 -35.47
N TYR A 657 14.28 11.29 -35.11
CA TYR A 657 13.12 12.19 -35.09
C TYR A 657 13.00 13.09 -36.32
N GLY A 658 13.85 12.91 -37.34
CA GLY A 658 13.78 13.68 -38.58
C GLY A 658 13.99 15.18 -38.41
N ILE A 659 14.85 15.62 -37.48
CA ILE A 659 15.15 17.05 -37.19
C ILE A 659 16.58 17.44 -37.59
N PRO A 660 16.99 17.33 -38.87
CA PRO A 660 18.33 17.70 -39.31
C PRO A 660 18.62 19.19 -39.11
N GLU A 661 17.63 20.04 -38.90
CA GLU A 661 17.76 21.48 -38.64
C GLU A 661 18.09 21.83 -37.18
N ALA A 662 17.99 20.86 -36.26
CA ALA A 662 18.27 21.06 -34.85
C ALA A 662 19.76 21.25 -34.59
N GLU A 663 20.08 22.34 -33.90
CA GLU A 663 21.43 22.71 -33.48
C GLU A 663 21.74 22.20 -32.06
N THR A 664 20.70 22.01 -31.24
CA THR A 664 20.79 21.48 -29.89
C THR A 664 19.87 20.28 -29.74
N ILE A 665 20.41 19.15 -29.27
CA ILE A 665 19.66 17.91 -28.99
C ILE A 665 20.22 17.31 -27.71
N VAL A 666 19.44 17.35 -26.64
CA VAL A 666 19.85 16.83 -25.33
C VAL A 666 18.73 16.00 -24.72
N ARG A 667 19.01 14.72 -24.46
CA ARG A 667 18.20 13.86 -23.61
C ARG A 667 18.92 13.63 -22.28
N GLY A 668 18.20 13.62 -21.17
CA GLY A 668 18.81 13.57 -19.85
C GLY A 668 17.88 13.14 -18.73
N SER A 669 18.46 13.08 -17.54
CA SER A 669 17.78 12.63 -16.33
C SER A 669 17.54 13.78 -15.36
N LEU A 670 16.40 13.76 -14.68
CA LEU A 670 16.05 14.67 -13.58
C LEU A 670 16.33 14.03 -12.22
N ARG A 671 16.84 14.83 -11.28
CA ARG A 671 16.98 14.48 -9.86
C ARG A 671 16.66 15.69 -8.98
N TYR A 672 16.45 15.47 -7.69
CA TYR A 672 16.40 16.59 -6.75
C TYR A 672 17.80 17.18 -6.51
N ARG A 673 17.83 18.46 -6.17
CA ARG A 673 19.04 19.18 -5.76
C ARG A 673 19.74 18.44 -4.62
N GLY A 674 21.07 18.39 -4.66
CA GLY A 674 21.89 17.68 -3.67
C GLY A 674 22.25 16.24 -4.06
N PHE A 675 21.51 15.63 -5.00
CA PHE A 675 21.80 14.30 -5.52
C PHE A 675 23.17 14.24 -6.24
N PRO A 676 23.48 15.11 -7.23
CA PRO A 676 24.74 14.99 -7.99
C PRO A 676 25.99 15.10 -7.12
N GLU A 677 25.98 15.98 -6.13
CA GLU A 677 27.13 16.21 -5.26
C GLU A 677 27.34 15.04 -4.30
N PHE A 678 26.25 14.43 -3.81
CA PHE A 678 26.35 13.22 -2.99
C PHE A 678 26.88 12.04 -3.81
N VAL A 679 26.38 11.84 -5.04
CA VAL A 679 26.88 10.79 -5.95
C VAL A 679 28.34 11.02 -6.32
N LYS A 680 28.74 12.28 -6.58
CA LYS A 680 30.13 12.64 -6.83
C LYS A 680 31.02 12.21 -5.67
N ALA A 681 30.60 12.42 -4.42
CA ALA A 681 31.34 11.92 -3.27
C ALA A 681 31.46 10.38 -3.29
N LEU A 682 30.38 9.64 -3.57
CA LEU A 682 30.44 8.17 -3.69
C LEU A 682 31.43 7.69 -4.77
N VAL A 683 31.45 8.39 -5.92
CA VAL A 683 32.39 8.13 -7.03
C VAL A 683 33.83 8.42 -6.60
N THR A 684 34.09 9.59 -6.00
CA THR A 684 35.43 9.99 -5.54
C THR A 684 35.98 9.05 -4.48
N LEU A 685 35.12 8.53 -3.61
CA LEU A 685 35.51 7.54 -2.61
C LEU A 685 35.73 6.15 -3.23
N GLY A 686 35.33 5.89 -4.47
CA GLY A 686 35.47 4.56 -5.11
C GLY A 686 34.42 3.54 -4.65
N LEU A 687 33.34 3.98 -4.01
CA LEU A 687 32.28 3.09 -3.51
C LEU A 687 31.42 2.47 -4.62
N LEU A 688 31.50 3.00 -5.85
CA LEU A 688 30.80 2.46 -7.02
C LEU A 688 31.66 1.52 -7.87
N ASP A 689 32.80 1.05 -7.32
CA ASP A 689 33.71 0.15 -8.01
C ASP A 689 33.14 -1.28 -8.11
N MET A 690 33.16 -1.83 -9.33
CA MET A 690 32.68 -3.17 -9.67
C MET A 690 33.78 -4.23 -9.59
N GLU A 691 35.05 -3.84 -9.48
CA GLU A 691 36.15 -4.79 -9.42
C GLU A 691 36.13 -5.58 -8.11
N ARG A 692 36.31 -6.89 -8.22
CA ARG A 692 36.43 -7.76 -7.05
C ARG A 692 37.66 -7.38 -6.24
N LYS A 693 37.48 -7.18 -4.93
CA LYS A 693 38.53 -6.80 -3.99
C LYS A 693 38.87 -7.99 -3.09
N PRO A 694 40.10 -8.55 -3.12
CA PRO A 694 40.46 -9.72 -2.30
C PRO A 694 40.34 -9.50 -0.79
N TRP A 695 40.46 -8.24 -0.34
CA TRP A 695 40.34 -7.87 1.07
C TRP A 695 38.88 -7.72 1.53
N LEU A 696 37.93 -7.55 0.61
CA LEU A 696 36.51 -7.37 0.92
C LEU A 696 35.86 -8.73 1.14
N ARG A 697 35.79 -9.14 2.40
CA ARG A 697 35.32 -10.46 2.87
C ARG A 697 34.24 -10.32 3.93
N GLU A 698 33.47 -11.38 4.13
CA GLU A 698 32.44 -11.44 5.17
C GLU A 698 33.00 -11.12 6.57
N GLY A 699 32.15 -10.53 7.41
CA GLY A 699 32.49 -10.19 8.78
C GLY A 699 33.16 -8.82 8.97
N LEU A 700 33.47 -8.08 7.90
CA LEU A 700 33.92 -6.70 7.99
C LEU A 700 32.77 -5.75 8.36
N THR A 701 33.10 -4.71 9.12
CA THR A 701 32.20 -3.58 9.40
C THR A 701 32.30 -2.52 8.31
N TRP A 702 31.25 -1.70 8.16
CA TRP A 702 31.28 -0.56 7.25
C TRP A 702 32.41 0.43 7.56
N ALA A 703 32.71 0.69 8.83
CA ALA A 703 33.83 1.53 9.23
C ALA A 703 35.19 0.97 8.78
N GLU A 704 35.40 -0.35 8.88
CA GLU A 704 36.63 -1.01 8.41
C GLU A 704 36.72 -0.98 6.87
N ILE A 705 35.61 -1.24 6.17
CA ILE A 705 35.57 -1.13 4.70
C ILE A 705 35.91 0.29 4.28
N THR A 706 35.27 1.29 4.89
CA THR A 706 35.53 2.70 4.57
C THR A 706 36.96 3.08 4.90
N GLN A 707 37.53 2.61 6.03
CA GLN A 707 38.95 2.82 6.37
C GLN A 707 39.86 2.34 5.23
N HIS A 708 39.63 1.12 4.73
CA HIS A 708 40.40 0.55 3.63
C HIS A 708 40.23 1.35 2.34
N VAL A 709 39.00 1.75 2.02
CA VAL A 709 38.65 2.48 0.80
C VAL A 709 39.30 3.87 0.78
N VAL A 710 39.23 4.62 1.88
CA VAL A 710 39.72 6.01 1.93
C VAL A 710 41.19 6.12 2.36
N GLY A 711 41.78 5.03 2.85
CA GLY A 711 43.13 4.99 3.38
C GLY A 711 43.27 5.75 4.71
N ALA A 712 42.29 5.63 5.61
CA ALA A 712 42.34 6.27 6.92
C ALA A 712 43.25 5.51 7.90
N SER A 713 43.80 6.22 8.89
CA SER A 713 44.69 5.66 9.93
C SER A 713 44.02 4.57 10.77
N ASP A 714 42.72 4.72 11.02
CA ASP A 714 41.91 3.86 11.86
C ASP A 714 40.43 3.95 11.45
N ALA A 715 39.61 3.02 11.94
CA ALA A 715 38.18 2.96 11.67
C ALA A 715 37.33 3.86 12.59
N SER A 716 37.92 4.86 13.26
CA SER A 716 37.13 5.82 14.03
C SER A 716 36.43 6.82 13.10
N GLU A 717 35.20 7.18 13.41
CA GLU A 717 34.41 8.12 12.62
C GLU A 717 35.16 9.44 12.39
N ARG A 718 35.92 9.93 13.38
CA ARG A 718 36.72 11.15 13.26
C ARG A 718 37.77 11.02 12.14
N SER A 719 38.52 9.93 12.12
CA SER A 719 39.57 9.68 11.12
C SER A 719 38.96 9.45 9.72
N LEU A 720 37.85 8.71 9.64
CA LEU A 720 37.12 8.48 8.39
C LEU A 720 36.57 9.80 7.80
N VAL A 721 35.88 10.61 8.60
CA VAL A 721 35.31 11.89 8.17
C VAL A 721 36.40 12.87 7.71
N ALA A 722 37.52 12.95 8.43
CA ALA A 722 38.63 13.81 8.04
C ALA A 722 39.16 13.43 6.65
N ARG A 723 39.34 12.13 6.40
CA ARG A 723 39.85 11.63 5.12
C ARG A 723 38.85 11.80 3.98
N VAL A 724 37.56 11.60 4.24
CA VAL A 724 36.49 11.85 3.25
C VAL A 724 36.46 13.32 2.83
N LYS A 725 36.54 14.26 3.78
CA LYS A 725 36.56 15.70 3.49
C LYS A 725 37.74 16.10 2.61
N GLU A 726 38.91 15.53 2.90
CA GLU A 726 40.14 15.76 2.13
C GLU A 726 40.01 15.24 0.69
N LEU A 727 39.60 13.97 0.52
CA LEU A 727 39.48 13.34 -0.80
C LEU A 727 38.41 14.01 -1.68
N CYS A 728 37.27 14.34 -1.10
CA CYS A 728 36.14 14.96 -1.81
C CYS A 728 36.30 16.48 -1.97
N GLN A 729 37.34 17.10 -1.40
CA GLN A 729 37.59 18.55 -1.45
C GLN A 729 36.38 19.39 -0.99
N LEU A 730 35.73 18.99 0.10
CA LEU A 730 34.52 19.63 0.60
C LEU A 730 34.86 20.94 1.34
N SER A 731 35.05 22.02 0.59
CA SER A 731 35.43 23.34 1.10
C SER A 731 34.23 24.19 1.56
N ASP A 732 33.04 23.95 1.02
CA ASP A 732 31.80 24.59 1.48
C ASP A 732 31.29 23.89 2.75
N GLU A 733 31.08 24.65 3.84
CA GLU A 733 30.75 24.06 5.14
C GLU A 733 29.36 23.42 5.19
N GLU A 734 28.37 24.01 4.50
CA GLU A 734 27.00 23.50 4.50
C GLU A 734 26.90 22.21 3.70
N GLU A 735 27.49 22.18 2.51
CA GLU A 735 27.60 20.99 1.69
C GLU A 735 28.42 19.90 2.38
N SER A 736 29.54 20.26 3.00
CA SER A 736 30.36 19.35 3.80
C SER A 736 29.52 18.71 4.91
N ARG A 737 28.73 19.50 5.64
CA ARG A 737 27.84 18.98 6.69
C ARG A 737 26.78 18.04 6.12
N ARG A 738 26.14 18.42 5.01
CA ARG A 738 25.09 17.62 4.35
C ARG A 738 25.62 16.27 3.85
N ILE A 739 26.72 16.27 3.10
CA ILE A 739 27.31 15.04 2.54
C ILE A 739 27.78 14.13 3.67
N ILE A 740 28.52 14.66 4.66
CA ILE A 740 28.97 13.85 5.79
C ILE A 740 27.81 13.28 6.60
N SER A 741 26.75 14.08 6.83
CA SER A 741 25.56 13.58 7.52
C SER A 741 24.85 12.49 6.73
N GLY A 742 24.78 12.62 5.41
CA GLY A 742 24.18 11.59 4.56
C GLY A 742 25.01 10.30 4.51
N LEU A 743 26.35 10.41 4.46
CA LEU A 743 27.26 9.26 4.55
C LEU A 743 27.13 8.53 5.90
N LYS A 744 26.92 9.28 6.99
CA LYS A 744 26.56 8.71 8.29
C LYS A 744 25.22 7.98 8.25
N TRP A 745 24.21 8.60 7.64
CA TRP A 745 22.85 8.05 7.55
C TRP A 745 22.82 6.71 6.79
N ILE A 746 23.53 6.62 5.64
CA ILE A 746 23.67 5.33 4.94
C ILE A 746 24.54 4.32 5.69
N GLY A 747 25.19 4.73 6.78
CA GLY A 747 25.90 3.87 7.71
C GLY A 747 27.33 3.51 7.33
N ILE A 748 27.95 4.20 6.36
CA ILE A 748 29.31 3.81 5.91
C ILE A 748 30.40 4.04 6.97
N PHE A 749 30.11 4.80 8.03
CA PHE A 749 31.02 4.98 9.17
C PHE A 749 30.64 4.12 10.40
N SER A 750 29.60 3.27 10.27
CA SER A 750 29.07 2.48 11.38
C SER A 750 29.89 1.22 11.65
N ARG A 751 29.68 0.62 12.82
CA ARG A 751 30.21 -0.71 13.17
C ARG A 751 29.30 -1.85 12.71
N ASP A 752 28.26 -1.54 11.94
CA ASP A 752 27.38 -2.56 11.36
C ASP A 752 28.19 -3.46 10.42
N LYS A 753 27.89 -4.76 10.44
CA LYS A 753 28.49 -5.70 9.50
C LYS A 753 27.95 -5.45 8.10
N ALA A 754 28.83 -5.46 7.11
CA ALA A 754 28.45 -5.30 5.71
C ALA A 754 28.02 -6.64 5.11
N ASP A 755 26.94 -6.62 4.33
CA ASP A 755 26.56 -7.72 3.43
C ASP A 755 27.44 -7.64 2.17
N VAL A 756 28.52 -8.42 2.15
CA VAL A 756 29.49 -8.42 1.06
C VAL A 756 28.98 -9.29 -0.09
N ARG A 757 28.35 -8.65 -1.07
CA ARG A 757 27.87 -9.31 -2.29
C ARG A 757 28.92 -9.25 -3.39
N SER A 758 29.12 -10.38 -4.09
CA SER A 758 30.02 -10.51 -5.25
C SER A 758 31.49 -10.10 -5.03
N GLY A 759 31.88 -9.78 -3.79
CA GLY A 759 33.22 -9.30 -3.44
C GLY A 759 33.62 -7.96 -4.04
N ASN A 760 32.68 -7.10 -4.47
CA ASN A 760 32.97 -5.74 -4.94
C ASN A 760 32.22 -4.67 -4.11
N LEU A 761 32.68 -3.41 -4.19
CA LEU A 761 32.18 -2.33 -3.35
C LEU A 761 30.78 -1.86 -3.77
N LEU A 762 30.52 -1.80 -5.08
CA LEU A 762 29.21 -1.41 -5.60
C LEU A 762 28.09 -2.32 -5.08
N ASP A 763 28.27 -3.64 -5.18
CA ASP A 763 27.25 -4.61 -4.80
C ASP A 763 27.06 -4.64 -3.27
N ALA A 764 28.13 -4.46 -2.49
CA ALA A 764 28.04 -4.28 -1.04
C ALA A 764 27.29 -3.00 -0.65
N LEU A 765 27.55 -1.88 -1.36
CA LEU A 765 26.82 -0.63 -1.15
C LEU A 765 25.34 -0.80 -1.54
N CYS A 766 25.04 -1.47 -2.65
CA CYS A 766 23.66 -1.76 -3.06
C CYS A 766 22.93 -2.52 -1.95
N ALA A 767 23.54 -3.56 -1.38
CA ALA A 767 22.97 -4.32 -0.27
C ALA A 767 22.61 -3.45 0.94
N ARG A 768 23.41 -2.41 1.22
CA ARG A 768 23.13 -1.45 2.29
C ARG A 768 22.02 -0.46 1.94
N LEU A 769 21.97 0.01 0.71
CA LEU A 769 21.01 1.03 0.28
C LEU A 769 19.60 0.47 0.02
N GLU A 770 19.48 -0.79 -0.41
CA GLU A 770 18.22 -1.48 -0.69
C GLU A 770 17.18 -1.34 0.44
N PRO A 771 17.47 -1.73 1.70
CA PRO A 771 16.50 -1.61 2.78
C PRO A 771 16.29 -0.17 3.25
N LEU A 772 17.30 0.70 3.13
CA LEU A 772 17.27 2.07 3.64
C LEU A 772 16.46 3.01 2.75
N MET A 773 16.43 2.76 1.44
CA MET A 773 15.92 3.70 0.44
C MET A 773 14.85 3.06 -0.44
N ARG A 774 14.11 2.09 0.10
CA ARG A 774 12.88 1.58 -0.51
C ARG A 774 11.71 2.54 -0.22
N PHE A 775 10.69 2.47 -1.06
CA PHE A 775 9.39 3.03 -0.71
C PHE A 775 8.78 2.25 0.46
N GLU A 776 8.24 2.98 1.42
CA GLU A 776 7.50 2.46 2.57
C GLU A 776 6.01 2.44 2.23
N GLU A 777 5.22 1.74 3.04
CA GLU A 777 3.77 1.69 2.87
C GLU A 777 3.14 3.07 2.98
N GLY A 778 2.17 3.38 2.11
CA GLY A 778 1.54 4.69 2.03
C GLY A 778 2.34 5.77 1.29
N GLU A 779 3.64 5.54 1.01
CA GLU A 779 4.44 6.47 0.22
C GLU A 779 4.15 6.35 -1.28
N ARG A 780 4.42 7.43 -2.02
CA ARG A 780 4.19 7.49 -3.47
C ARG A 780 5.40 8.03 -4.23
N ASP A 781 5.56 7.54 -5.46
CA ASP A 781 6.55 8.03 -6.42
C ASP A 781 5.98 9.19 -7.25
N LEU A 782 6.86 9.82 -8.01
CA LEU A 782 6.61 10.93 -8.93
C LEU A 782 7.37 10.67 -10.22
N VAL A 783 6.65 10.68 -11.35
CA VAL A 783 7.22 10.73 -12.69
C VAL A 783 7.13 12.15 -13.21
N LEU A 784 8.27 12.71 -13.59
CA LEU A 784 8.40 13.96 -14.32
C LEU A 784 9.04 13.69 -15.67
N LEU A 785 8.43 14.18 -16.74
CA LEU A 785 9.01 14.18 -18.08
C LEU A 785 8.65 15.51 -18.74
N GLN A 786 9.64 16.23 -19.24
CA GLN A 786 9.39 17.44 -20.02
C GLN A 786 10.23 17.44 -21.29
N HIS A 787 9.57 17.66 -22.41
CA HIS A 787 10.19 18.10 -23.65
C HIS A 787 10.15 19.63 -23.74
N THR A 788 11.21 20.22 -24.29
CA THR A 788 11.25 21.63 -24.70
C THR A 788 11.73 21.71 -26.14
N PHE A 789 10.96 22.44 -26.95
CA PHE A 789 11.23 22.69 -28.37
C PHE A 789 11.37 24.19 -28.58
N VAL A 790 12.52 24.63 -29.07
CA VAL A 790 12.67 25.99 -29.60
C VAL A 790 12.41 25.93 -31.10
N VAL A 791 11.31 26.55 -31.52
CA VAL A 791 10.80 26.46 -32.89
C VAL A 791 11.01 27.79 -33.60
N GLU A 792 11.50 27.74 -34.83
CA GLU A 792 11.52 28.87 -35.75
C GLU A 792 10.45 28.65 -36.83
N TRP A 793 9.47 29.54 -36.88
CA TRP A 793 8.37 29.47 -37.86
C TRP A 793 8.76 30.08 -39.20
N ALA A 794 8.00 29.75 -40.26
CA ALA A 794 8.27 30.22 -41.63
C ALA A 794 8.24 31.76 -41.78
N ASN A 795 7.55 32.47 -40.89
CA ASN A 795 7.52 33.94 -40.84
C ASN A 795 8.72 34.56 -40.07
N GLY A 796 9.63 33.73 -39.55
CA GLY A 796 10.79 34.13 -38.76
C GLY A 796 10.53 34.34 -37.26
N THR A 797 9.30 34.14 -36.76
CA THR A 797 9.05 34.20 -35.31
C THR A 797 9.56 32.94 -34.61
N GLN A 798 9.91 33.07 -33.33
CA GLN A 798 10.34 31.96 -32.51
C GLN A 798 9.41 31.75 -31.33
N ASP A 799 9.04 30.49 -31.09
CA ASP A 799 8.26 30.07 -29.93
C ASP A 799 9.03 28.99 -29.16
N THR A 800 8.84 28.94 -27.85
CA THR A 800 9.26 27.80 -27.04
C THR A 800 8.03 26.98 -26.66
N ILE A 801 7.99 25.74 -27.13
CA ILE A 801 6.92 24.79 -26.81
C ILE A 801 7.44 23.82 -25.76
N THR A 802 6.64 23.57 -24.73
CA THR A 802 6.91 22.50 -23.75
C THR A 802 5.83 21.44 -23.83
N SER A 803 6.20 20.19 -23.60
CA SER A 803 5.27 19.06 -23.44
C SER A 803 5.63 18.35 -22.15
N THR A 804 4.73 18.37 -21.15
CA THR A 804 5.07 18.05 -19.75
C THR A 804 4.14 16.99 -19.16
N LEU A 805 4.73 15.98 -18.52
CA LEU A 805 4.10 14.97 -17.69
C LEU A 805 4.55 15.17 -16.25
N GLU A 806 3.57 15.29 -15.35
CA GLU A 806 3.73 15.24 -13.90
C GLU A 806 2.69 14.25 -13.36
N ALA A 807 3.14 13.08 -12.88
CA ALA A 807 2.26 12.02 -12.40
C ALA A 807 2.74 11.43 -11.07
N TYR A 808 1.83 11.31 -10.11
CA TYR A 808 2.09 10.71 -8.80
C TYR A 808 1.59 9.27 -8.76
N GLY A 809 2.28 8.41 -8.02
CA GLY A 809 1.82 7.08 -7.69
C GLY A 809 0.62 7.09 -6.74
N GLU A 810 -0.11 5.98 -6.74
CA GLU A 810 -1.21 5.74 -5.81
C GLU A 810 -0.66 5.03 -4.55
N PRO A 811 -0.83 5.56 -3.32
CA PRO A 811 -0.28 4.99 -2.09
C PRO A 811 -0.54 3.48 -1.87
N TYR A 812 -1.70 3.00 -2.31
CA TYR A 812 -2.11 1.58 -2.22
C TYR A 812 -2.39 0.97 -3.59
N GLY A 813 -1.96 1.64 -4.66
CA GLY A 813 -2.18 1.24 -6.04
C GLY A 813 -0.87 1.07 -6.79
N HIS A 814 -0.89 1.37 -8.08
CA HIS A 814 0.34 1.31 -8.88
C HIS A 814 1.14 2.59 -8.73
N SER A 815 2.46 2.46 -8.64
CA SER A 815 3.37 3.60 -8.75
C SER A 815 3.25 4.24 -10.14
N ALA A 816 3.49 5.56 -10.23
CA ALA A 816 3.51 6.28 -11.49
C ALA A 816 4.50 5.65 -12.47
N MET A 817 5.70 5.27 -11.99
CA MET A 817 6.68 4.57 -12.81
C MET A 817 6.15 3.24 -13.35
N ALA A 818 5.52 2.42 -12.50
CA ALA A 818 4.97 1.14 -12.93
C ALA A 818 3.88 1.32 -13.98
N ARG A 819 2.98 2.30 -13.81
CA ARG A 819 1.92 2.62 -14.77
C ARG A 819 2.49 3.10 -16.10
N TYR A 820 3.36 4.10 -16.08
CA TYR A 820 3.91 4.73 -17.30
C TYR A 820 4.93 3.86 -18.04
N VAL A 821 5.35 2.72 -17.47
CA VAL A 821 6.13 1.70 -18.18
C VAL A 821 5.25 0.53 -18.62
N GLY A 822 4.43 0.00 -17.71
CA GLY A 822 3.66 -1.22 -17.96
C GLY A 822 2.48 -1.02 -18.93
N VAL A 823 1.78 0.11 -18.85
CA VAL A 823 0.61 0.38 -19.71
C VAL A 823 1.01 0.59 -21.17
N PRO A 824 2.00 1.44 -21.53
CA PRO A 824 2.47 1.54 -22.92
C PRO A 824 2.96 0.20 -23.48
N CYS A 825 3.62 -0.60 -22.65
CA CYS A 825 4.06 -1.94 -23.03
C CYS A 825 2.87 -2.86 -23.35
N GLY A 826 1.83 -2.85 -22.51
CA GLY A 826 0.59 -3.60 -22.75
C GLY A 826 -0.13 -3.17 -24.03
N ILE A 827 -0.22 -1.86 -24.31
CA ILE A 827 -0.81 -1.32 -25.54
C ILE A 827 -0.04 -1.81 -26.77
N ALA A 828 1.29 -1.67 -26.77
CA ALA A 828 2.13 -2.11 -27.88
C ALA A 828 2.03 -3.62 -28.11
N ALA A 829 2.01 -4.40 -27.03
CA ALA A 829 1.82 -5.85 -27.10
C ALA A 829 0.45 -6.22 -27.71
N GLN A 830 -0.62 -5.53 -27.33
CA GLN A 830 -1.94 -5.73 -27.94
C GLN A 830 -1.94 -5.38 -29.43
N MET A 831 -1.33 -4.25 -29.83
CA MET A 831 -1.20 -3.87 -31.24
C MET A 831 -0.44 -4.91 -32.08
N VAL A 832 0.61 -5.52 -31.53
CA VAL A 832 1.33 -6.62 -32.18
C VAL A 832 0.44 -7.85 -32.34
N LEU A 833 -0.34 -8.21 -31.32
CA LEU A 833 -1.28 -9.35 -31.37
C LEU A 833 -2.41 -9.14 -32.37
N ASP A 834 -2.85 -7.89 -32.54
CA ASP A 834 -3.92 -7.48 -33.47
C ASP A 834 -3.41 -7.34 -34.93
N GLY A 835 -2.11 -7.54 -35.17
CA GLY A 835 -1.53 -7.54 -36.50
C GLY A 835 -1.34 -6.14 -37.10
N PHE A 836 -1.07 -5.14 -36.26
CA PHE A 836 -0.85 -3.75 -36.69
C PHE A 836 0.32 -3.59 -37.69
N PHE A 837 1.38 -4.38 -37.55
CA PHE A 837 2.58 -4.27 -38.38
C PHE A 837 2.44 -5.12 -39.65
N GLU A 838 2.49 -4.48 -40.82
CA GLU A 838 2.41 -5.15 -42.12
C GLU A 838 3.65 -6.00 -42.47
N HIS A 839 4.79 -5.68 -41.85
CA HIS A 839 6.08 -6.31 -42.13
C HIS A 839 6.77 -6.74 -40.83
N SER A 840 7.59 -7.79 -40.92
CA SER A 840 8.49 -8.24 -39.84
C SER A 840 9.71 -7.33 -39.72
N GLY A 841 10.25 -7.17 -38.52
CA GLY A 841 11.43 -6.34 -38.27
C GLY A 841 11.59 -5.92 -36.81
N ILE A 842 12.63 -5.12 -36.54
CA ILE A 842 12.88 -4.53 -35.22
C ILE A 842 12.44 -3.08 -35.23
N TYR A 843 11.40 -2.79 -34.44
CA TYR A 843 10.71 -1.51 -34.39
C TYR A 843 10.97 -0.77 -33.08
N ALA A 844 10.83 0.56 -33.16
CA ALA A 844 10.74 1.51 -32.06
C ALA A 844 9.73 2.60 -32.47
N PRO A 845 9.12 3.32 -31.51
CA PRO A 845 8.10 4.34 -31.80
C PRO A 845 8.75 5.65 -32.27
N HIS A 846 9.39 5.64 -33.45
CA HIS A 846 10.09 6.80 -34.02
C HIS A 846 9.35 7.46 -35.19
N THR A 847 8.15 6.99 -35.53
CA THR A 847 7.37 7.53 -36.65
C THR A 847 5.94 7.79 -36.23
N LYS A 848 5.32 8.80 -36.83
CA LYS A 848 3.93 9.18 -36.57
C LYS A 848 2.95 7.99 -36.66
N VAL A 849 3.14 7.13 -37.67
CA VAL A 849 2.30 5.93 -37.91
C VAL A 849 2.29 4.99 -36.71
N ILE A 850 3.44 4.79 -36.05
CA ILE A 850 3.53 3.94 -34.85
C ILE A 850 3.10 4.72 -33.60
N CYS A 851 3.49 5.99 -33.49
CA CYS A 851 3.30 6.79 -32.29
C CYS A 851 1.83 7.14 -32.03
N ASP A 852 1.07 7.54 -33.05
CA ASP A 852 -0.29 8.07 -32.85
C ASP A 852 -1.25 7.05 -32.22
N PRO A 853 -1.38 5.81 -32.73
CA PRO A 853 -2.34 4.85 -32.16
C PRO A 853 -2.01 4.53 -30.70
N ILE A 854 -0.72 4.44 -30.36
CA ILE A 854 -0.27 4.18 -28.99
C ILE A 854 -0.59 5.38 -28.10
N ARG A 855 -0.27 6.59 -28.55
CA ARG A 855 -0.53 7.83 -27.82
C ARG A 855 -2.02 8.03 -27.56
N GLU A 856 -2.86 7.85 -28.58
CA GLU A 856 -4.32 7.97 -28.46
C GLU A 856 -4.89 6.93 -27.47
N ALA A 857 -4.38 5.70 -27.48
CA ALA A 857 -4.76 4.68 -26.52
C ALA A 857 -4.29 4.97 -25.07
N LEU A 858 -3.18 5.69 -24.90
CA LEU A 858 -2.73 6.20 -23.59
C LEU A 858 -3.62 7.35 -23.11
N GLU A 859 -3.92 8.31 -23.98
CA GLU A 859 -4.77 9.47 -23.67
C GLU A 859 -6.18 9.05 -23.29
N ALA A 860 -6.74 8.03 -23.94
CA ALA A 860 -8.02 7.43 -23.58
C ALA A 860 -8.06 6.84 -22.15
N GLN A 861 -6.91 6.59 -21.55
CA GLN A 861 -6.76 6.12 -20.16
C GLN A 861 -6.37 7.25 -19.20
N GLY A 862 -6.44 8.51 -19.63
CA GLY A 862 -6.05 9.66 -18.83
C GLY A 862 -4.54 9.78 -18.61
N MET A 863 -3.73 9.16 -19.48
CA MET A 863 -2.27 9.23 -19.43
C MET A 863 -1.74 10.04 -20.62
N GLY A 864 -0.89 11.03 -20.36
CA GLY A 864 -0.35 11.86 -21.43
C GLY A 864 0.46 13.05 -20.94
N LEU A 865 0.95 13.85 -21.89
CA LEU A 865 1.68 15.08 -21.64
C LEU A 865 0.82 16.31 -22.00
N VAL A 866 0.98 17.39 -21.26
CA VAL A 866 0.32 18.67 -21.49
C VAL A 866 1.27 19.60 -22.24
N GLU A 867 0.83 20.09 -23.39
CA GLU A 867 1.59 21.04 -24.21
C GLU A 867 1.27 22.50 -23.85
N LYS A 868 2.31 23.35 -23.84
CA LYS A 868 2.20 24.81 -23.62
C LYS A 868 3.21 25.57 -24.47
N VAL A 869 2.81 26.73 -24.98
CA VAL A 869 3.72 27.74 -25.55
C VAL A 869 4.11 28.71 -24.43
N LEU A 870 5.40 28.96 -24.25
CA LEU A 870 5.97 29.84 -23.21
C LEU A 870 6.13 31.28 -23.66
#